data_AF-A0A286TTN2-F1
#
_entry.id   AF-A0A286TTN2-F1
#
_cell.length_a   1.000
_cell.length_b   1.000
_cell.length_c   1.000
_cell.angle_alpha   90.00
_cell.angle_beta   90.00
_cell.angle_gamma   90.00
#
_symmetry.space_group_name_H-M   'P 1'
#
loop_
_entity.id
_entity.type
_entity.pdbx_description
1 polymer ?
#
loop_
_entity_poly.entity_id
_entity_poly.type
_entity_poly.pdbx_seq_one_letter_code
_entity_poly.pdbx_strand_id
1 'polypeptide(L)'
;MAMSAINITKIGTNTVLTPRASLSHKNYEDLDTLFKDCISHQKTQIILDCKAVSFIDSEILGLMVKTHEALSMQERMLKIINLVEICRDILTITRLIKIFHVYKNINDALKNVPLKDDNLIPKRRKLGEIMVNQGRITPDELNVYLATQKETCKPIGKLFIENNIITEEEMIRILGEQHGIPKVWLRKGLVDGRIVNVLSKEKALRYKVIPIFKVNNILTLATSDPNAIFVFDEIAKITNLVVQPVLCRTDDILDIIEEYYKEGGHTDVNDIHLDDNLELVETATEEEINELAQMAEDSPIVNLTNKILLKAIRDGASDIHFEPQRNKFRILVRIDGILYDFMSPKIEIHPSLVSRLKIMAGLDISERRMPQDGRIQVRTDGRTVDLRFGSMPSIHGEKVVLRVLDKSNAILDLNKLGFKNVILDQFKSILRKPHGLILVCGPTGSGKTTTLYSAITMLNCMEKNVITIEDPVEYQLDDINQNQIKDSIGLNFAKFLKHALRQDPDIILVGEIRDRETAEIAIQASLTGHLVLSSLHTNDSPSAITRLLEMGVEPYLISSALLGCQAQRLVRTICPDCKTSYFPSKAELQELGFDNDTTIRLYKGKGCSSCYDSGFKGRFGLYELLPLDEELQSVILENPNATAIKKHISGNGHQRLRELGYEKVIEGLTTIEEVRRIAI
;
A
#
# COMPACT_ATOMS: atom_id res chain seq x y z
N MET A 1 40.46 -17.77 12.76
CA MET A 1 40.66 -16.64 13.68
C MET A 1 39.74 -15.51 13.24
N ALA A 2 38.56 -15.39 13.85
CA ALA A 2 37.62 -14.31 13.53
C ALA A 2 38.25 -12.97 13.97
N MET A 3 38.36 -12.01 13.06
CA MET A 3 38.76 -10.64 13.42
C MET A 3 37.77 -10.09 14.45
N SER A 4 38.25 -9.70 15.63
CA SER A 4 37.41 -9.17 16.69
C SER A 4 36.64 -7.93 16.20
N ALA A 5 35.32 -7.89 16.46
CA ALA A 5 34.43 -6.78 16.06
C ALA A 5 34.73 -5.44 16.77
N ILE A 6 35.67 -5.46 17.72
CA ILE A 6 36.07 -4.34 18.58
C ILE A 6 37.57 -4.10 18.41
N ASN A 7 37.93 -2.87 18.04
CA ASN A 7 39.32 -2.41 18.01
C ASN A 7 39.78 -2.00 19.40
N ILE A 8 41.01 -2.36 19.75
CA ILE A 8 41.64 -1.99 21.02
C ILE A 8 42.80 -1.05 20.72
N THR A 9 42.75 0.16 21.27
CA THR A 9 43.86 1.13 21.18
C THR A 9 44.33 1.48 22.59
N LYS A 10 45.65 1.47 22.81
CA LYS A 10 46.25 1.91 24.07
C LYS A 10 46.68 3.37 23.95
N ILE A 11 46.18 4.23 24.84
CA ILE A 11 46.54 5.65 24.90
C ILE A 11 47.00 5.97 26.33
N GLY A 12 48.31 6.01 26.52
CA GLY A 12 48.91 6.10 27.86
C GLY A 12 48.48 4.93 28.74
N THR A 13 47.84 5.24 29.88
CA THR A 13 47.28 4.25 30.81
C THR A 13 45.84 3.82 30.48
N ASN A 14 45.22 4.42 29.47
CA ASN A 14 43.84 4.14 29.07
C ASN A 14 43.78 3.05 28.00
N THR A 15 42.77 2.19 28.09
CA THR A 15 42.40 1.29 26.99
C THR A 15 41.11 1.79 26.34
N VAL A 16 41.21 2.13 25.06
CA VAL A 16 40.06 2.54 24.23
C VAL A 16 39.56 1.32 23.48
N LEU A 17 38.29 0.98 23.71
CA LEU A 17 37.54 -0.04 23.00
C LEU A 17 36.65 0.67 21.97
N THR A 18 36.84 0.37 20.69
CA THR A 18 36.07 0.98 19.59
C THR A 18 35.34 -0.13 18.82
N PRO A 19 34.07 -0.40 19.18
CA PRO A 19 33.21 -1.29 18.40
C PRO A 19 33.00 -0.75 16.99
N ARG A 20 32.92 -1.64 16.00
CA ARG A 20 32.69 -1.28 14.58
C ARG A 20 31.24 -1.43 14.14
N ALA A 21 30.34 -1.82 15.03
CA ALA A 21 28.92 -2.07 14.76
C ALA A 21 28.06 -1.83 16.01
N SER A 22 26.74 -2.05 15.90
CA SER A 22 25.83 -2.09 17.05
C SER A 22 26.30 -3.10 18.09
N LEU A 23 26.16 -2.74 19.36
CA LEU A 23 26.47 -3.65 20.46
C LEU A 23 25.21 -4.45 20.80
N SER A 24 25.25 -5.73 20.46
CA SER A 24 24.17 -6.67 20.75
C SER A 24 24.69 -7.93 21.41
N HIS A 25 23.81 -8.85 21.77
CA HIS A 25 24.14 -10.18 22.31
C HIS A 25 25.19 -10.94 21.52
N LYS A 26 25.22 -10.75 20.20
CA LYS A 26 26.22 -11.37 19.32
C LYS A 26 27.65 -10.97 19.68
N ASN A 27 27.82 -9.84 20.37
CA ASN A 27 29.09 -9.29 20.81
C ASN A 27 29.30 -9.43 22.33
N TYR A 28 28.38 -10.10 23.05
CA TYR A 28 28.41 -10.18 24.50
C TYR A 28 29.67 -10.89 25.01
N GLU A 29 29.98 -12.09 24.51
CA GLU A 29 31.13 -12.88 24.97
C GLU A 29 32.47 -12.18 24.67
N ASP A 30 32.59 -11.59 23.48
CA ASP A 30 33.77 -10.82 23.07
C ASP A 30 33.99 -9.63 24.00
N LEU A 31 32.93 -8.85 24.28
CA LEU A 31 33.00 -7.65 25.10
C LEU A 31 33.23 -8.00 26.59
N ASP A 32 32.60 -9.05 27.10
CA ASP A 32 32.77 -9.53 28.48
C ASP A 32 34.21 -10.02 28.71
N THR A 33 34.76 -10.79 27.77
CA THR A 33 36.17 -11.23 27.81
C THR A 33 37.12 -10.04 27.81
N LEU A 34 36.88 -9.05 26.94
CA LEU A 34 37.68 -7.83 26.89
C LEU A 34 37.60 -6.99 28.17
N PHE A 35 36.42 -6.87 28.77
CA PHE A 35 36.25 -6.18 30.04
C PHE A 35 36.97 -6.92 31.17
N LYS A 36 36.83 -8.25 31.26
CA LYS A 36 37.53 -9.09 32.25
C LYS A 36 39.06 -9.00 32.09
N ASP A 37 39.56 -9.04 30.86
CA ASP A 37 41.00 -8.88 30.57
C ASP A 37 41.52 -7.49 30.97
N CYS A 38 40.75 -6.43 30.71
CA CYS A 38 41.12 -5.08 31.12
C CYS A 38 41.06 -4.88 32.64
N ILE A 39 40.16 -5.60 33.34
CA ILE A 39 40.06 -5.60 34.79
C ILE A 39 41.25 -6.36 35.40
N SER A 40 41.57 -7.56 34.90
CA SER A 40 42.62 -8.45 35.43
C SER A 40 44.04 -7.90 35.26
N HIS A 41 44.32 -7.18 34.17
CA HIS A 41 45.64 -6.60 33.89
C HIS A 41 45.86 -5.20 34.50
N GLN A 42 45.08 -4.80 35.53
CA GLN A 42 45.21 -3.52 36.26
C GLN A 42 45.31 -2.25 35.38
N LYS A 43 44.66 -2.21 34.20
CA LYS A 43 44.74 -1.06 33.29
C LYS A 43 43.90 0.12 33.80
N THR A 44 44.49 1.27 34.12
CA THR A 44 43.87 2.25 35.04
C THR A 44 42.50 2.80 34.60
N GLN A 45 42.14 2.90 33.30
CA GLN A 45 40.80 3.33 32.86
C GLN A 45 40.35 2.68 31.53
N ILE A 46 39.05 2.36 31.42
CA ILE A 46 38.42 1.80 30.21
C ILE A 46 37.57 2.88 29.54
N ILE A 47 37.81 3.16 28.26
CA ILE A 47 37.04 4.11 27.45
C ILE A 47 36.33 3.33 26.34
N LEU A 48 35.00 3.39 26.31
CA LEU A 48 34.19 2.83 25.24
C LEU A 48 33.84 3.94 24.24
N ASP A 49 34.34 3.82 23.01
CA ASP A 49 34.06 4.74 21.92
C ASP A 49 32.86 4.30 21.10
N CYS A 50 31.71 4.95 21.33
CA CYS A 50 30.44 4.60 20.71
C CYS A 50 30.20 5.27 19.34
N LYS A 51 31.23 5.86 18.70
CA LYS A 51 31.07 6.60 17.44
C LYS A 51 30.38 5.80 16.33
N ALA A 52 30.62 4.49 16.25
CA ALA A 52 30.03 3.60 15.24
C ALA A 52 28.92 2.69 15.81
N VAL A 53 28.51 2.92 17.06
CA VAL A 53 27.48 2.12 17.73
C VAL A 53 26.13 2.78 17.49
N SER A 54 25.31 2.16 16.64
CA SER A 54 23.96 2.66 16.33
C SER A 54 22.89 2.19 17.31
N PHE A 55 23.14 1.11 18.06
CA PHE A 55 22.20 0.53 19.04
C PHE A 55 22.95 -0.24 20.13
N ILE A 56 22.37 -0.28 21.34
CA ILE A 56 22.85 -1.08 22.49
C ILE A 56 21.65 -1.83 23.07
N ASP A 57 21.72 -3.16 23.14
CA ASP A 57 20.64 -3.99 23.66
C ASP A 57 20.66 -4.18 25.19
N SER A 58 19.62 -4.82 25.73
CA SER A 58 19.43 -5.04 27.17
C SER A 58 20.59 -5.79 27.85
N GLU A 59 21.15 -6.81 27.16
CA GLU A 59 22.20 -7.66 27.72
C GLU A 59 23.53 -6.91 27.82
N ILE A 60 23.89 -6.14 26.78
CA ILE A 60 25.10 -5.32 26.81
C ILE A 60 24.97 -4.20 27.84
N LEU A 61 23.80 -3.55 27.99
CA LEU A 61 23.59 -2.57 29.06
C LEU A 61 23.82 -3.19 30.44
N GLY A 62 23.33 -4.40 30.68
CA GLY A 62 23.59 -5.15 31.91
C GLY A 62 25.08 -5.45 32.13
N LEU A 63 25.80 -5.84 31.08
CA LEU A 63 27.24 -6.07 31.13
C LEU A 63 28.03 -4.79 31.44
N MET A 64 27.64 -3.65 30.84
CA MET A 64 28.27 -2.36 31.10
C MET A 64 28.08 -1.92 32.55
N VAL A 65 26.90 -2.13 33.13
CA VAL A 65 26.63 -1.84 34.55
C VAL A 65 27.52 -2.70 35.45
N LYS A 66 27.55 -4.02 35.25
CA LYS A 66 28.41 -4.94 36.02
C LYS A 66 29.89 -4.55 35.95
N THR A 67 30.34 -4.17 34.76
CA THR A 67 31.72 -3.73 34.53
C THR A 67 32.02 -2.43 35.25
N HIS A 68 31.10 -1.46 35.19
CA HIS A 68 31.25 -0.19 35.90
C HIS A 68 31.30 -0.38 37.42
N GLU A 69 30.46 -1.25 37.98
CA GLU A 69 30.47 -1.60 39.41
C GLU A 69 31.81 -2.25 39.81
N ALA A 70 32.30 -3.22 39.05
CA ALA A 70 33.58 -3.88 39.31
C ALA A 70 34.78 -2.92 39.25
N LEU A 71 34.75 -1.95 38.32
CA LEU A 71 35.77 -0.90 38.24
C LEU A 71 35.68 0.09 39.40
N SER A 72 34.46 0.46 39.81
CA SER A 72 34.22 1.43 40.88
C SER A 72 34.75 0.94 42.23
N MET A 73 34.70 -0.37 42.49
CA MET A 73 35.32 -0.99 43.68
C MET A 73 36.84 -0.81 43.75
N GLN A 74 37.49 -0.47 42.63
CA GLN A 74 38.93 -0.22 42.51
C GLN A 74 39.24 1.26 42.23
N GLU A 75 38.30 2.19 42.47
CA GLU A 75 38.40 3.62 42.14
C GLU A 75 38.66 3.90 40.64
N ARG A 76 38.25 2.98 39.76
CA ARG A 76 38.37 3.10 38.30
C ARG A 76 37.01 3.38 37.69
N MET A 77 37.00 3.97 36.49
CA MET A 77 35.76 4.36 35.82
C MET A 77 35.67 3.76 34.42
N LEU A 78 34.46 3.32 34.05
CA LEU A 78 34.06 3.10 32.65
C LEU A 78 33.61 4.45 32.08
N LYS A 79 34.35 4.96 31.09
CA LYS A 79 34.05 6.21 30.40
C LYS A 79 33.43 5.92 29.03
N ILE A 80 32.39 6.65 28.66
CA ILE A 80 31.71 6.50 27.37
C ILE A 80 31.91 7.78 26.56
N ILE A 81 32.36 7.67 25.31
CA ILE A 81 32.56 8.81 24.40
C ILE A 81 31.78 8.65 23.10
N ASN A 82 31.54 9.76 22.40
CA ASN A 82 30.97 9.80 21.05
C ASN A 82 29.62 9.07 20.91
N LEU A 83 28.73 9.17 21.91
CA LEU A 83 27.38 8.60 21.82
C LEU A 83 26.58 9.23 20.68
N VAL A 84 26.07 8.38 19.79
CA VAL A 84 25.02 8.73 18.82
C VAL A 84 23.70 8.98 19.56
N GLU A 85 22.82 9.78 18.96
CA GLU A 85 21.54 10.22 19.56
C GLU A 85 20.71 9.06 20.13
N ILE A 86 20.51 7.98 19.37
CA ILE A 86 19.76 6.80 19.80
C ILE A 86 20.35 6.18 21.07
N CYS A 87 21.68 6.01 21.14
CA CYS A 87 22.33 5.45 22.31
C CYS A 87 22.23 6.37 23.54
N ARG A 88 22.20 7.69 23.34
CA ARG A 88 21.95 8.65 24.41
C ARG A 88 20.52 8.50 24.95
N ASP A 89 19.54 8.36 24.07
CA ASP A 89 18.15 8.15 24.47
C ASP A 89 18.01 6.85 25.27
N ILE A 90 18.63 5.76 24.82
CA ILE A 90 18.65 4.47 25.53
C ILE A 90 19.20 4.63 26.96
N LEU A 91 20.32 5.31 27.15
CA LEU A 91 20.88 5.55 28.48
C LEU A 91 20.01 6.47 29.34
N THR A 92 19.28 7.40 28.71
CA THR A 92 18.39 8.35 29.41
C THR A 92 17.13 7.65 29.90
N ILE A 93 16.46 6.87 29.05
CA ILE A 93 15.21 6.17 29.38
C ILE A 93 15.42 5.03 30.38
N THR A 94 16.58 4.37 30.31
CA THR A 94 17.01 3.37 31.31
C THR A 94 17.56 4.01 32.58
N ARG A 95 17.72 5.35 32.61
CA ARG A 95 18.36 6.16 33.69
C ARG A 95 19.83 5.82 33.95
N LEU A 96 20.46 4.99 33.12
CA LEU A 96 21.87 4.62 33.22
C LEU A 96 22.82 5.78 32.89
N ILE A 97 22.34 6.82 32.20
CA ILE A 97 23.15 8.01 31.91
C ILE A 97 23.67 8.71 33.18
N LYS A 98 22.99 8.53 34.32
CA LYS A 98 23.40 9.06 35.63
C LYS A 98 24.49 8.23 36.31
N ILE A 99 24.61 6.96 35.90
CA ILE A 99 25.58 6.00 36.46
C ILE A 99 26.87 6.08 35.66
N PHE A 100 26.79 6.17 34.33
CA PHE A 100 27.96 6.21 33.48
C PHE A 100 28.60 7.59 33.38
N HIS A 101 29.93 7.63 33.31
CA HIS A 101 30.66 8.85 33.00
C HIS A 101 30.69 9.07 31.49
N VAL A 102 29.79 9.92 31.01
CA VAL A 102 29.63 10.22 29.58
C VAL A 102 30.36 11.53 29.22
N TYR A 103 31.16 11.48 28.15
CA TYR A 103 31.94 12.60 27.65
C TYR A 103 31.69 12.82 26.16
N LYS A 104 31.85 14.06 25.69
CA LYS A 104 31.58 14.41 24.29
C LYS A 104 32.60 13.78 23.33
N ASN A 105 33.86 13.74 23.71
CA ASN A 105 34.97 13.20 22.91
C ASN A 105 36.09 12.69 23.81
N ILE A 106 37.12 12.10 23.21
CA ILE A 106 38.26 11.52 23.94
C ILE A 106 39.06 12.57 24.75
N ASN A 107 39.19 13.80 24.25
CA ASN A 107 39.93 14.85 24.95
C ASN A 107 39.21 15.27 26.24
N ASP A 108 37.88 15.35 26.21
CA ASP A 108 37.06 15.68 27.38
C ASP A 108 37.07 14.53 28.40
N ALA A 109 37.09 13.28 27.91
CA ALA A 109 37.23 12.09 28.75
C ALA A 109 38.59 12.02 29.46
N LEU A 110 39.67 12.42 28.79
CA LEU A 110 41.00 12.51 29.40
C LEU A 110 41.10 13.67 30.42
N LYS A 111 40.33 14.75 30.22
CA LYS A 111 40.27 15.92 31.11
C LYS A 111 39.23 15.82 32.24
N ASN A 112 38.44 14.74 32.30
CA ASN A 112 37.34 14.54 33.25
C ASN A 112 36.31 15.68 33.28
N VAL A 113 35.90 16.20 32.10
CA VAL A 113 34.83 17.21 31.99
C VAL A 113 33.53 16.53 31.52
N PRO A 114 32.64 16.11 32.43
CA PRO A 114 31.43 15.36 32.06
C PRO A 114 30.43 16.24 31.31
N LEU A 115 29.56 15.61 30.50
CA LEU A 115 28.40 16.28 29.93
C LEU A 115 27.48 16.81 31.05
N LYS A 116 27.22 18.12 31.05
CA LYS A 116 26.20 18.73 31.93
C LYS A 116 24.82 18.30 31.45
N ASP A 117 24.13 17.52 32.27
CA ASP A 117 22.73 17.16 32.04
C ASP A 117 21.85 18.12 32.84
N ASP A 118 21.60 19.30 32.28
CA ASP A 118 20.64 20.25 32.81
C ASP A 118 19.23 19.71 32.54
N ASN A 119 18.64 19.05 33.55
CA ASN A 119 17.22 19.11 33.89
C ASN A 119 16.88 17.94 34.79
N LEU A 120 16.77 18.16 36.11
CA LEU A 120 16.06 17.21 36.96
C LEU A 120 15.40 17.88 38.16
N ILE A 121 14.07 17.71 38.14
CA ILE A 121 13.08 17.83 39.23
C ILE A 121 12.56 19.25 39.48
N PRO A 122 11.54 19.72 38.72
CA PRO A 122 10.69 20.78 39.19
C PRO A 122 9.80 20.28 40.35
N LYS A 123 9.54 21.16 41.32
CA LYS A 123 8.62 20.91 42.44
C LYS A 123 7.26 20.43 41.91
N ARG A 124 6.63 19.44 42.58
CA ARG A 124 5.24 19.01 42.35
C ARG A 124 4.32 20.24 42.33
N ARG A 125 3.96 20.73 41.15
CA ARG A 125 2.94 21.75 40.92
C ARG A 125 1.81 21.08 40.15
N LYS A 126 0.57 21.48 40.43
CA LYS A 126 -0.59 20.91 39.71
C LYS A 126 -0.60 21.44 38.27
N LEU A 127 -1.07 20.63 37.32
CA LEU A 127 -1.12 21.00 35.90
C LEU A 127 -1.75 22.39 35.66
N GLY A 128 -2.87 22.69 36.32
CA GLY A 128 -3.53 24.00 36.22
C GLY A 128 -2.65 25.17 36.70
N GLU A 129 -1.90 24.99 37.78
CA GLU A 129 -0.95 26.00 38.29
C GLU A 129 0.25 26.19 37.34
N ILE A 130 0.67 25.12 36.65
CA ILE A 130 1.72 25.19 35.63
C ILE A 130 1.24 26.03 34.45
N MET A 131 0.00 25.82 33.98
CA MET A 131 -0.58 26.58 32.86
C MET A 131 -0.77 28.06 33.19
N VAL A 132 -1.20 28.38 34.41
CA VAL A 132 -1.32 29.78 34.89
C VAL A 132 0.04 30.45 34.98
N ASN A 133 1.05 29.77 35.54
CA ASN A 133 2.41 30.33 35.64
C ASN A 133 3.10 30.51 34.29
N GLN A 134 2.76 29.68 33.30
CA GLN A 134 3.24 29.82 31.93
C GLN A 134 2.47 30.88 31.12
N GLY A 135 1.45 31.52 31.72
CA GLY A 135 0.63 32.54 31.08
C GLY A 135 -0.30 32.00 29.98
N ARG A 136 -0.57 30.69 29.97
CA ARG A 136 -1.40 30.02 28.95
C ARG A 136 -2.90 30.12 29.25
N ILE A 137 -3.26 30.20 30.53
CA ILE A 137 -4.62 30.40 31.02
C ILE A 137 -4.59 31.35 32.22
N THR A 138 -5.69 32.07 32.44
CA THR A 138 -5.88 32.90 33.64
C THR A 138 -6.40 32.07 34.82
N PRO A 139 -6.26 32.55 36.08
CA PRO A 139 -6.84 31.88 37.25
C PRO A 139 -8.36 31.70 37.15
N ASP A 140 -9.05 32.64 36.51
CA ASP A 140 -10.51 32.58 36.33
C ASP A 140 -10.91 31.53 35.30
N GLU A 141 -10.17 31.43 34.18
CA GLU A 141 -10.36 30.35 33.19
C GLU A 141 -10.06 28.97 33.79
N LEU A 142 -9.03 28.85 34.64
CA LEU A 142 -8.74 27.60 35.34
C LEU A 142 -9.93 27.15 36.23
N ASN A 143 -10.61 28.08 36.90
CA ASN A 143 -11.79 27.77 37.70
C ASN A 143 -12.96 27.27 36.84
N VAL A 144 -13.14 27.82 35.64
CA VAL A 144 -14.14 27.34 34.67
C VAL A 144 -13.83 25.90 34.26
N TYR A 145 -12.59 25.58 33.87
CA TYR A 145 -12.21 24.21 33.50
C TYR A 145 -12.29 23.22 34.67
N LEU A 146 -12.02 23.66 35.90
CA LEU A 146 -12.22 22.84 37.10
C LEU A 146 -13.70 22.56 37.39
N ALA A 147 -14.60 23.49 37.09
CA ALA A 147 -16.05 23.27 37.17
C ALA A 147 -16.51 22.28 36.08
N THR A 148 -16.08 22.47 34.83
CA THR A 148 -16.37 21.54 33.72
C THR A 148 -15.81 20.15 33.98
N GLN A 149 -14.64 20.03 34.63
CA GLN A 149 -14.09 18.74 35.05
C GLN A 149 -15.00 18.03 36.06
N LYS A 150 -15.62 18.75 37.00
CA LYS A 150 -16.55 18.16 37.97
C LYS A 150 -17.85 17.68 37.32
N GLU A 151 -18.32 18.38 36.29
CA GLU A 151 -19.53 18.01 35.55
C GLU A 151 -19.31 16.84 34.58
N THR A 152 -18.18 16.85 33.88
CA THR A 152 -17.89 15.85 32.81
C THR A 152 -17.10 14.65 33.30
N CYS A 153 -16.55 14.70 34.52
CA CYS A 153 -15.61 13.73 35.08
C CYS A 153 -14.36 13.46 34.20
N LYS A 154 -14.08 14.30 33.20
CA LYS A 154 -12.89 14.17 32.34
C LYS A 154 -11.64 14.72 33.04
N PRO A 155 -10.44 14.15 32.82
CA PRO A 155 -9.20 14.75 33.30
C PRO A 155 -8.99 16.16 32.73
N ILE A 156 -8.57 17.11 33.57
CA ILE A 156 -8.40 18.52 33.16
C ILE A 156 -7.44 18.71 31.98
N GLY A 157 -6.41 17.86 31.87
CA GLY A 157 -5.50 17.86 30.71
C GLY A 157 -6.20 17.52 29.39
N LYS A 158 -7.19 16.61 29.42
CA LYS A 158 -7.99 16.27 28.24
C LYS A 158 -8.88 17.44 27.81
N LEU A 159 -9.43 18.18 28.78
CA LEU A 159 -10.17 19.42 28.52
C LEU A 159 -9.26 20.49 27.88
N PHE A 160 -8.00 20.62 28.31
CA PHE A 160 -7.05 21.55 27.69
C PHE A 160 -6.67 21.17 26.26
N ILE A 161 -6.58 19.88 25.94
CA ILE A 161 -6.33 19.41 24.56
C ILE A 161 -7.57 19.63 23.68
N GLU A 162 -8.77 19.24 24.15
CA GLU A 162 -10.04 19.41 23.41
C GLU A 162 -10.34 20.89 23.09
N ASN A 163 -9.87 21.83 23.93
CA ASN A 163 -10.03 23.27 23.74
C ASN A 163 -8.81 23.94 23.07
N ASN A 164 -7.87 23.17 22.51
CA ASN A 164 -6.66 23.66 21.83
C ASN A 164 -5.77 24.59 22.68
N ILE A 165 -5.78 24.45 24.02
CA ILE A 165 -4.92 25.24 24.93
C ILE A 165 -3.48 24.69 24.91
N ILE A 166 -3.34 23.36 24.84
CA ILE A 166 -2.06 22.65 24.78
C ILE A 166 -2.14 21.52 23.76
N THR A 167 -1.00 21.20 23.14
CA THR A 167 -0.89 20.00 22.30
C THR A 167 -0.60 18.75 23.14
N GLU A 168 -0.84 17.57 22.58
CA GLU A 168 -0.46 16.30 23.25
C GLU A 168 1.03 16.21 23.55
N GLU A 169 1.89 16.77 22.69
CA GLU A 169 3.33 16.80 22.90
C GLU A 169 3.72 17.69 24.10
N GLU A 170 3.07 18.85 24.23
CA GLU A 170 3.26 19.74 25.37
C GLU A 170 2.75 19.10 26.67
N MET A 171 1.63 18.36 26.60
CA MET A 171 1.07 17.63 27.74
C MET A 171 2.05 16.56 28.25
N ILE A 172 2.63 15.75 27.36
CA ILE A 172 3.64 14.73 27.71
C ILE A 172 4.87 15.36 28.37
N ARG A 173 5.33 16.50 27.85
CA ARG A 173 6.45 17.25 28.44
C ARG A 173 6.15 17.66 29.89
N ILE A 174 4.98 18.23 30.12
CA ILE A 174 4.59 18.75 31.44
C ILE A 174 4.37 17.60 32.44
N LEU A 175 3.78 16.49 32.01
CA LEU A 175 3.65 15.27 32.81
C LEU A 175 5.01 14.66 33.19
N GLY A 176 5.95 14.60 32.25
CA GLY A 176 7.30 14.10 32.52
C GLY A 176 8.05 14.93 33.57
N GLU A 177 7.93 16.26 33.47
CA GLU A 177 8.49 17.20 34.44
C GLU A 177 7.83 17.05 35.83
N GLN A 178 6.50 16.97 35.88
CA GLN A 178 5.74 16.87 37.13
C GLN A 178 6.02 15.57 37.89
N HIS A 179 6.23 14.45 37.18
CA HIS A 179 6.40 13.12 37.77
C HIS A 179 7.87 12.66 37.84
N GLY A 180 8.82 13.41 37.27
CA GLY A 180 10.23 13.00 37.20
C GLY A 180 10.45 11.76 36.34
N ILE A 181 9.61 11.57 35.33
CA ILE A 181 9.63 10.42 34.42
C ILE A 181 10.34 10.84 33.12
N PRO A 182 11.35 10.07 32.64
CA PRO A 182 11.98 10.33 31.36
C PRO A 182 10.96 10.31 30.21
N LYS A 183 11.13 11.20 29.24
CA LYS A 183 10.30 11.28 28.03
C LYS A 183 11.10 10.82 26.82
N VAL A 184 10.46 10.13 25.90
CA VAL A 184 11.10 9.73 24.64
C VAL A 184 10.08 9.64 23.51
N TRP A 185 10.53 10.00 22.31
CA TRP A 185 9.76 9.72 21.09
C TRP A 185 10.17 8.35 20.59
N LEU A 186 9.20 7.45 20.62
CA LEU A 186 9.41 6.07 20.24
C LEU A 186 9.63 6.00 18.72
N ARG A 187 10.70 5.33 18.30
CA ARG A 187 11.12 5.22 16.90
C ARG A 187 11.75 3.87 16.64
N LYS A 188 11.79 3.48 15.36
CA LYS A 188 12.37 2.21 14.92
C LYS A 188 13.81 2.06 15.41
N GLY A 189 14.11 0.91 16.02
CA GLY A 189 15.42 0.62 16.56
C GLY A 189 15.69 1.20 17.96
N LEU A 190 14.70 1.76 18.65
CA LEU A 190 14.83 2.18 20.06
C LEU A 190 14.29 1.12 21.04
N VAL A 191 13.71 0.03 20.55
CA VAL A 191 13.17 -1.07 21.35
C VAL A 191 14.02 -2.32 21.16
N ASP A 192 14.36 -2.98 22.27
CA ASP A 192 14.99 -4.30 22.22
C ASP A 192 13.95 -5.38 21.93
N GLY A 193 13.93 -5.88 20.69
CA GLY A 193 12.91 -6.85 20.27
C GLY A 193 12.86 -8.14 21.10
N ARG A 194 13.94 -8.50 21.81
CA ARG A 194 13.95 -9.70 22.66
C ARG A 194 13.17 -9.55 23.95
N ILE A 195 12.95 -8.32 24.43
CA ILE A 195 12.21 -8.10 25.68
C ILE A 195 10.71 -7.90 25.49
N VAL A 196 10.29 -7.59 24.27
CA VAL A 196 8.88 -7.27 23.95
C VAL A 196 7.95 -8.40 24.40
N ASN A 197 8.32 -9.66 24.14
CA ASN A 197 7.54 -10.85 24.47
C ASN A 197 7.44 -11.19 25.98
N VAL A 198 8.09 -10.42 26.86
CA VAL A 198 7.89 -10.54 28.32
C VAL A 198 6.45 -10.15 28.71
N LEU A 199 5.81 -9.33 27.88
CA LEU A 199 4.38 -9.06 27.93
C LEU A 199 3.72 -9.68 26.68
N SER A 200 2.53 -10.24 26.82
CA SER A 200 1.76 -10.70 25.66
C SER A 200 1.16 -9.51 24.89
N LYS A 201 1.03 -9.60 23.56
CA LYS A 201 0.43 -8.55 22.71
C LYS A 201 -0.92 -8.05 23.22
N GLU A 202 -1.81 -8.96 23.63
CA GLU A 202 -3.12 -8.62 24.20
C GLU A 202 -3.02 -7.69 25.41
N LYS A 203 -2.07 -7.97 26.32
CA LYS A 203 -1.84 -7.16 27.52
C LYS A 203 -1.16 -5.84 27.18
N ALA A 204 -0.23 -5.85 26.21
CA ALA A 204 0.41 -4.63 25.71
C ALA A 204 -0.61 -3.67 25.10
N LEU A 205 -1.55 -4.18 24.28
CA LEU A 205 -2.65 -3.40 23.69
C LEU A 205 -3.67 -2.96 24.74
N ARG A 206 -4.13 -3.88 25.59
CA ARG A 206 -5.12 -3.60 26.65
C ARG A 206 -4.64 -2.50 27.60
N TYR A 207 -3.37 -2.57 27.99
CA TYR A 207 -2.77 -1.60 28.90
C TYR A 207 -2.12 -0.41 28.19
N LYS A 208 -2.03 -0.43 26.85
CA LYS A 208 -1.37 0.59 26.02
C LYS A 208 0.06 0.88 26.46
N VAL A 209 0.84 -0.17 26.67
CA VAL A 209 2.23 -0.12 27.12
C VAL A 209 3.09 -1.13 26.37
N ILE A 210 4.37 -0.85 26.22
CA ILE A 210 5.32 -1.79 25.62
C ILE A 210 6.64 -1.86 26.40
N PRO A 211 7.17 -3.06 26.69
CA PRO A 211 8.53 -3.22 27.22
C PRO A 211 9.58 -2.73 26.22
N ILE A 212 10.45 -1.80 26.64
CA ILE A 212 11.50 -1.23 25.77
C ILE A 212 12.86 -1.92 26.03
N PHE A 213 13.25 -2.02 27.31
CA PHE A 213 14.53 -2.60 27.74
C PHE A 213 14.39 -3.31 29.08
N LYS A 214 15.22 -4.32 29.33
CA LYS A 214 15.40 -4.92 30.67
C LYS A 214 16.86 -4.89 31.07
N VAL A 215 17.19 -4.13 32.11
CA VAL A 215 18.56 -4.09 32.64
C VAL A 215 18.53 -4.64 34.06
N ASN A 216 19.25 -5.74 34.29
CA ASN A 216 19.19 -6.50 35.55
C ASN A 216 17.73 -6.87 35.91
N ASN A 217 17.23 -6.37 37.05
CA ASN A 217 15.87 -6.61 37.52
C ASN A 217 14.90 -5.46 37.21
N ILE A 218 15.31 -4.50 36.37
CA ILE A 218 14.52 -3.30 36.05
C ILE A 218 14.00 -3.41 34.61
N LEU A 219 12.68 -3.35 34.45
CA LEU A 219 11.98 -3.32 33.17
C LEU A 219 11.61 -1.88 32.83
N THR A 220 12.20 -1.33 31.78
CA THR A 220 11.82 -0.03 31.24
C THR A 220 10.59 -0.19 30.37
N LEU A 221 9.48 0.44 30.77
CA LEU A 221 8.16 0.29 30.16
C LEU A 221 7.68 1.62 29.55
N ALA A 222 7.36 1.61 28.27
CA ALA A 222 6.74 2.77 27.61
C ALA A 222 5.26 2.88 28.04
N THR A 223 4.83 4.07 28.42
CA THR A 223 3.42 4.37 28.74
C THR A 223 3.06 5.78 28.27
N SER A 224 1.78 5.98 27.96
CA SER A 224 1.22 7.32 27.73
C SER A 224 0.56 7.91 28.99
N ASP A 225 0.26 7.08 29.99
CA ASP A 225 -0.33 7.50 31.27
C ASP A 225 0.61 7.19 32.44
N PRO A 226 1.19 8.22 33.11
CA PRO A 226 2.05 8.01 34.26
C PRO A 226 1.27 7.68 35.55
N ASN A 227 -0.06 7.85 35.55
CA ASN A 227 -0.91 7.61 36.72
C ASN A 227 -1.54 6.21 36.73
N ALA A 228 -1.29 5.39 35.71
CA ALA A 228 -1.74 4.01 35.61
C ALA A 228 -0.95 3.06 36.56
N ILE A 229 -0.87 3.39 37.85
CA ILE A 229 -0.07 2.68 38.85
C ILE A 229 -0.47 1.20 38.92
N PHE A 230 -1.78 0.91 38.84
CA PHE A 230 -2.30 -0.46 38.80
C PHE A 230 -1.72 -1.29 37.64
N VAL A 231 -1.54 -0.68 36.46
CA VAL A 231 -0.93 -1.35 35.30
C VAL A 231 0.52 -1.70 35.59
N PHE A 232 1.27 -0.80 36.22
CA PHE A 232 2.67 -1.05 36.58
C PHE A 232 2.79 -2.15 37.63
N ASP A 233 1.92 -2.18 38.63
CA ASP A 233 1.89 -3.22 39.66
C ASP A 233 1.54 -4.60 39.06
N GLU A 234 0.56 -4.66 38.16
CA GLU A 234 0.20 -5.90 37.48
C GLU A 234 1.33 -6.42 36.58
N ILE A 235 1.99 -5.54 35.83
CA ILE A 235 3.14 -5.92 35.00
C ILE A 235 4.31 -6.35 35.88
N ALA A 236 4.56 -5.68 37.00
CA ALA A 236 5.58 -6.08 37.97
C ALA A 236 5.32 -7.48 38.52
N LYS A 237 4.06 -7.80 38.86
CA LYS A 237 3.66 -9.15 39.31
C LYS A 237 3.84 -10.22 38.23
N ILE A 238 3.38 -9.93 37.00
CA ILE A 238 3.46 -10.87 35.87
C ILE A 238 4.92 -11.19 35.52
N THR A 239 5.76 -10.16 35.50
CA THR A 239 7.14 -10.26 35.02
C THR A 239 8.14 -10.57 36.13
N ASN A 240 7.75 -10.39 37.40
CA ASN A 240 8.61 -10.41 38.58
C ASN A 240 9.80 -9.42 38.49
N LEU A 241 9.60 -8.31 37.78
CA LEU A 241 10.60 -7.25 37.56
C LEU A 241 10.13 -5.94 38.18
N VAL A 242 11.08 -5.07 38.53
CA VAL A 242 10.81 -3.69 38.93
C VAL A 242 10.49 -2.87 37.68
N VAL A 243 9.26 -2.35 37.58
CA VAL A 243 8.83 -1.56 36.43
C VAL A 243 9.26 -0.10 36.58
N GLN A 244 9.93 0.43 35.56
CA GLN A 244 10.30 1.83 35.43
C GLN A 244 9.57 2.44 34.22
N PRO A 245 8.60 3.35 34.43
CA PRO A 245 7.86 3.94 33.33
C PRO A 245 8.69 4.99 32.58
N VAL A 246 8.39 5.13 31.29
CA VAL A 246 8.91 6.15 30.38
C VAL A 246 7.74 6.70 29.57
N LEU A 247 7.62 8.04 29.49
CA LEU A 247 6.50 8.68 28.82
C LEU A 247 6.71 8.81 27.31
N CYS A 248 5.74 8.32 26.55
CA CYS A 248 5.72 8.31 25.08
C CYS A 248 4.31 8.69 24.57
N ARG A 249 4.15 8.96 23.26
CA ARG A 249 2.81 9.14 22.67
C ARG A 249 2.07 7.82 22.64
N THR A 250 0.75 7.89 22.75
CA THR A 250 -0.09 6.71 22.59
C THR A 250 0.07 6.11 21.19
N ASP A 251 0.12 6.95 20.15
CA ASP A 251 0.27 6.50 18.76
C ASP A 251 1.61 5.77 18.55
N ASP A 252 2.74 6.35 19.01
CA ASP A 252 4.04 5.69 18.88
C ASP A 252 4.08 4.32 19.60
N ILE A 253 3.38 4.18 20.73
CA ILE A 253 3.30 2.91 21.46
C ILE A 253 2.51 1.88 20.63
N LEU A 254 1.36 2.27 20.06
CA LEU A 254 0.52 1.39 19.25
C LEU A 254 1.24 0.94 17.97
N ASP A 255 1.88 1.87 17.26
CA ASP A 255 2.66 1.59 16.05
C ASP A 255 3.77 0.57 16.32
N ILE A 256 4.51 0.74 17.41
CA ILE A 256 5.59 -0.16 17.79
C ILE A 256 5.07 -1.51 18.29
N ILE A 257 3.95 -1.55 19.02
CA ILE A 257 3.30 -2.82 19.40
C ILE A 257 2.93 -3.61 18.14
N GLU A 258 2.35 -2.95 17.14
CA GLU A 258 2.05 -3.62 15.88
C GLU A 258 3.31 -4.10 15.16
N GLU A 259 4.41 -3.36 15.21
CA GLU A 259 5.66 -3.72 14.54
C GLU A 259 6.38 -4.91 15.20
N TYR A 260 6.59 -4.87 16.52
CA TYR A 260 7.46 -5.83 17.20
C TYR A 260 6.77 -7.16 17.56
N TYR A 261 5.45 -7.16 17.75
CA TYR A 261 4.71 -8.41 17.95
C TYR A 261 4.39 -9.14 16.63
N LYS A 262 4.86 -8.65 15.47
CA LYS A 262 4.79 -9.38 14.17
C LYS A 262 5.81 -10.52 14.07
N GLU A 263 6.90 -10.50 14.84
CA GLU A 263 7.97 -11.51 14.83
C GLU A 263 7.81 -12.54 15.97
N GLY A 264 6.70 -13.26 15.94
CA GLY A 264 6.51 -14.50 16.69
C GLY A 264 5.75 -15.43 15.76
N GLY A 265 6.44 -16.44 15.21
CA GLY A 265 5.93 -17.37 14.21
C GLY A 265 4.77 -18.24 14.71
N HIS A 266 3.62 -17.62 14.87
CA HIS A 266 2.29 -18.22 14.89
C HIS A 266 1.42 -17.18 14.20
N THR A 267 1.11 -17.42 12.93
CA THR A 267 -0.06 -16.78 12.32
C THR A 267 -1.27 -17.43 13.00
N ASP A 268 -1.55 -16.99 14.23
CA ASP A 268 -2.86 -17.20 14.80
C ASP A 268 -3.82 -16.36 13.98
N VAL A 269 -4.75 -17.09 13.38
CA VAL A 269 -5.72 -16.65 12.38
C VAL A 269 -6.70 -15.62 12.98
N ASN A 270 -6.59 -15.35 14.28
CA ASN A 270 -7.46 -14.47 15.04
C ASN A 270 -7.03 -12.99 15.04
N ASP A 271 -5.77 -12.66 14.76
CA ASP A 271 -5.24 -11.33 15.08
C ASP A 271 -5.25 -10.32 13.93
N ILE A 272 -6.42 -10.20 13.28
CA ILE A 272 -6.76 -9.02 12.49
C ILE A 272 -8.08 -8.53 13.05
N HIS A 273 -8.01 -7.57 13.98
CA HIS A 273 -9.14 -6.73 14.31
C HIS A 273 -9.30 -5.70 13.19
N LEU A 274 -10.03 -6.10 12.16
CA LEU A 274 -10.75 -5.18 11.30
C LEU A 274 -12.13 -5.05 11.96
N ASP A 275 -12.45 -3.88 12.50
CA ASP A 275 -13.76 -3.56 13.08
C ASP A 275 -14.88 -3.45 12.02
N ASP A 276 -14.72 -4.12 10.88
CA ASP A 276 -15.68 -4.10 9.76
C ASP A 276 -16.06 -5.52 9.38
N ASN A 277 -17.34 -5.85 9.58
CA ASN A 277 -17.93 -7.11 9.17
C ASN A 277 -18.04 -7.16 7.63
N LEU A 278 -17.46 -8.19 7.01
CA LEU A 278 -17.75 -8.54 5.62
C LEU A 278 -19.07 -9.31 5.60
N GLU A 279 -20.16 -8.65 5.21
CA GLU A 279 -21.46 -9.31 5.05
C GLU A 279 -21.54 -9.98 3.67
N LEU A 280 -21.91 -11.26 3.64
CA LEU A 280 -22.26 -11.95 2.39
C LEU A 280 -23.67 -11.54 2.01
N VAL A 281 -23.86 -11.13 0.75
CA VAL A 281 -25.20 -10.90 0.22
C VAL A 281 -25.68 -12.23 -0.34
N GLU A 282 -26.58 -12.90 0.38
CA GLU A 282 -27.16 -14.17 -0.07
C GLU A 282 -28.10 -13.94 -1.26
N THR A 283 -27.64 -14.29 -2.46
CA THR A 283 -28.50 -14.40 -3.65
C THR A 283 -28.95 -15.85 -3.86
N ALA A 284 -30.18 -16.13 -3.39
CA ALA A 284 -31.13 -17.19 -3.77
C ALA A 284 -31.13 -18.59 -3.08
N THR A 285 -32.36 -18.93 -2.66
CA THR A 285 -32.99 -20.15 -2.07
C THR A 285 -32.50 -20.62 -0.68
N GLU A 286 -33.31 -20.27 0.32
CA GLU A 286 -33.08 -20.29 1.77
C GLU A 286 -33.12 -21.67 2.46
N GLU A 287 -33.44 -22.77 1.78
CA GLU A 287 -33.95 -23.96 2.48
C GLU A 287 -32.94 -25.11 2.69
N GLU A 288 -31.79 -25.17 2.02
CA GLU A 288 -30.81 -26.28 2.20
C GLU A 288 -29.44 -25.85 2.79
N ILE A 289 -29.14 -24.55 2.83
CA ILE A 289 -27.82 -24.02 3.28
C ILE A 289 -27.79 -23.71 4.78
N ASN A 290 -28.96 -23.49 5.39
CA ASN A 290 -29.09 -22.94 6.75
C ASN A 290 -28.53 -23.86 7.86
N GLU A 291 -28.57 -25.18 7.70
CA GLU A 291 -28.08 -26.10 8.74
C GLU A 291 -26.54 -26.25 8.75
N LEU A 292 -25.84 -25.95 7.65
CA LEU A 292 -24.37 -25.98 7.57
C LEU A 292 -23.72 -24.59 7.81
N ALA A 293 -24.44 -23.50 7.51
CA ALA A 293 -23.94 -22.14 7.67
C ALA A 293 -23.90 -21.68 9.14
N GLN A 294 -24.89 -22.07 9.96
CA GLN A 294 -24.96 -21.66 11.37
C GLN A 294 -23.88 -22.28 12.27
N MET A 295 -23.15 -23.31 11.80
CA MET A 295 -22.03 -23.90 12.55
C MET A 295 -20.67 -23.25 12.19
N ALA A 296 -20.62 -22.32 11.24
CA ALA A 296 -19.37 -21.87 10.60
C ALA A 296 -18.89 -20.46 11.00
N GLU A 297 -19.62 -19.71 11.82
CA GLU A 297 -19.26 -18.32 12.19
C GLU A 297 -17.99 -18.21 13.05
N ASP A 298 -17.56 -19.28 13.72
CA ASP A 298 -16.33 -19.32 14.53
C ASP A 298 -15.14 -20.06 13.87
N SER A 299 -15.21 -20.35 12.56
CA SER A 299 -14.12 -21.08 11.88
C SER A 299 -12.93 -20.16 11.55
N PRO A 300 -11.68 -20.49 11.96
CA PRO A 300 -10.47 -19.77 11.56
C PRO A 300 -10.36 -19.56 10.04
N ILE A 301 -10.84 -20.52 9.24
CA ILE A 301 -10.80 -20.45 7.77
C ILE A 301 -11.75 -19.38 7.23
N VAL A 302 -12.94 -19.21 7.83
CA VAL A 302 -13.89 -18.17 7.44
C VAL A 302 -13.29 -16.79 7.71
N ASN A 303 -12.75 -16.59 8.91
CA ASN A 303 -12.08 -15.34 9.29
C ASN A 303 -10.89 -15.03 8.39
N LEU A 304 -10.05 -16.02 8.09
CA LEU A 304 -8.93 -15.85 7.16
C LEU A 304 -9.40 -15.45 5.76
N THR A 305 -10.43 -16.12 5.25
CA THR A 305 -11.00 -15.82 3.92
C THR A 305 -11.48 -14.38 3.88
N ASN A 306 -12.30 -13.97 4.85
CA ASN A 306 -12.84 -12.62 4.94
C ASN A 306 -11.71 -11.57 5.03
N LYS A 307 -10.69 -11.82 5.86
CA LYS A 307 -9.53 -10.94 6.00
C LYS A 307 -8.74 -10.79 4.70
N ILE A 308 -8.53 -11.88 3.95
CA ILE A 308 -7.88 -11.84 2.64
C ILE A 308 -8.69 -10.98 1.67
N LEU A 309 -10.01 -11.20 1.58
CA LEU A 309 -10.89 -10.44 0.69
C LEU A 309 -10.93 -8.95 1.04
N LEU A 310 -11.20 -8.61 2.31
CA LEU A 310 -11.25 -7.24 2.80
C LEU A 310 -9.95 -6.49 2.49
N LYS A 311 -8.81 -7.08 2.85
CA LYS A 311 -7.51 -6.44 2.64
C LYS A 311 -7.20 -6.30 1.15
N ALA A 312 -7.44 -7.32 0.33
CA ALA A 312 -7.20 -7.22 -1.10
C ALA A 312 -8.09 -6.15 -1.78
N ILE A 313 -9.36 -6.04 -1.37
CA ILE A 313 -10.28 -5.02 -1.89
C ILE A 313 -9.82 -3.62 -1.46
N ARG A 314 -9.44 -3.42 -0.18
CA ARG A 314 -8.92 -2.13 0.32
C ARG A 314 -7.62 -1.71 -0.34
N ASP A 315 -6.74 -2.68 -0.61
CA ASP A 315 -5.47 -2.45 -1.31
C ASP A 315 -5.67 -2.17 -2.82
N GLY A 316 -6.93 -2.23 -3.31
CA GLY A 316 -7.27 -1.92 -4.70
C GLY A 316 -6.89 -3.03 -5.70
N ALA A 317 -6.87 -4.29 -5.25
CA ALA A 317 -6.55 -5.42 -6.12
C ALA A 317 -7.63 -5.66 -7.19
N SER A 318 -7.22 -5.92 -8.43
CA SER A 318 -8.12 -6.34 -9.52
C SER A 318 -8.38 -7.84 -9.53
N ASP A 319 -7.41 -8.64 -9.09
CA ASP A 319 -7.50 -10.09 -9.06
C ASP A 319 -6.80 -10.63 -7.80
N ILE A 320 -7.37 -11.65 -7.17
CA ILE A 320 -6.80 -12.39 -6.05
C ILE A 320 -6.57 -13.82 -6.52
N HIS A 321 -5.33 -14.28 -6.46
CA HIS A 321 -4.91 -15.59 -6.93
C HIS A 321 -4.55 -16.48 -5.76
N PHE A 322 -5.15 -17.68 -5.70
CA PHE A 322 -4.85 -18.72 -4.72
C PHE A 322 -4.16 -19.87 -5.44
N GLU A 323 -2.83 -19.96 -5.31
CA GLU A 323 -2.00 -20.88 -6.09
C GLU A 323 -1.30 -21.92 -5.21
N PRO A 324 -1.76 -23.18 -5.21
CA PRO A 324 -1.05 -24.27 -4.56
C PRO A 324 0.18 -24.69 -5.39
N GLN A 325 1.29 -24.95 -4.72
CA GLN A 325 2.48 -25.58 -5.27
C GLN A 325 2.92 -26.73 -4.36
N ARG A 326 3.91 -27.52 -4.81
CA ARG A 326 4.35 -28.75 -4.14
C ARG A 326 4.47 -28.67 -2.62
N ASN A 327 5.14 -27.64 -2.10
CA ASN A 327 5.40 -27.45 -0.66
C ASN A 327 5.04 -26.04 -0.17
N LYS A 328 4.32 -25.25 -0.97
CA LYS A 328 3.94 -23.89 -0.58
C LYS A 328 2.58 -23.55 -1.16
N PHE A 329 1.85 -22.71 -0.45
CA PHE A 329 0.64 -22.10 -0.96
C PHE A 329 0.85 -20.60 -1.02
N ARG A 330 0.69 -20.02 -2.22
CA ARG A 330 0.82 -18.57 -2.42
C ARG A 330 -0.53 -17.95 -2.67
N ILE A 331 -0.75 -16.85 -1.99
CA ILE A 331 -1.83 -15.92 -2.32
C ILE A 331 -1.16 -14.72 -2.96
N LEU A 332 -1.50 -14.44 -4.21
CA LEU A 332 -1.00 -13.28 -4.94
C LEU A 332 -2.15 -12.32 -5.19
N VAL A 333 -1.87 -11.03 -5.17
CA VAL A 333 -2.85 -10.01 -5.60
C VAL A 333 -2.33 -9.26 -6.80
N ARG A 334 -3.21 -8.95 -7.75
CA ARG A 334 -2.90 -8.07 -8.85
C ARG A 334 -3.29 -6.65 -8.47
N ILE A 335 -2.32 -5.78 -8.26
CA ILE A 335 -2.55 -4.35 -8.00
C ILE A 335 -1.90 -3.58 -9.16
N ASP A 336 -2.66 -2.67 -9.76
CA ASP A 336 -2.19 -1.87 -10.89
C ASP A 336 -1.57 -2.66 -12.06
N GLY A 337 -2.09 -3.87 -12.30
CA GLY A 337 -1.67 -4.77 -13.36
C GLY A 337 -0.48 -5.68 -13.03
N ILE A 338 0.16 -5.52 -11.87
CA ILE A 338 1.32 -6.31 -11.43
C ILE A 338 0.91 -7.27 -10.31
N LEU A 339 1.49 -8.47 -10.33
CA LEU A 339 1.30 -9.47 -9.29
C LEU A 339 2.27 -9.22 -8.12
N TYR A 340 1.71 -9.18 -6.91
CA TYR A 340 2.44 -9.06 -5.66
C TYR A 340 2.22 -10.30 -4.81
N ASP A 341 3.27 -10.72 -4.08
CA ASP A 341 3.14 -11.77 -3.07
C ASP A 341 2.39 -11.17 -1.87
N PHE A 342 1.16 -11.62 -1.66
CA PHE A 342 0.26 -11.07 -0.65
C PHE A 342 0.47 -11.76 0.68
N MET A 343 0.45 -13.09 0.67
CA MET A 343 0.82 -13.94 1.79
C MET A 343 1.11 -15.36 1.31
N SER A 344 1.85 -16.11 2.13
CA SER A 344 2.16 -17.52 1.87
C SER A 344 1.77 -18.40 3.07
N PRO A 345 0.49 -18.82 3.17
CA PRO A 345 0.04 -19.71 4.24
C PRO A 345 0.60 -21.13 4.08
N LYS A 346 0.39 -21.98 5.09
CA LYS A 346 0.76 -23.40 4.99
C LYS A 346 -0.11 -24.13 3.98
N ILE A 347 0.43 -25.15 3.31
CA ILE A 347 -0.29 -25.84 2.23
C ILE A 347 -1.52 -26.62 2.73
N GLU A 348 -1.53 -27.03 3.99
CA GLU A 348 -2.60 -27.82 4.61
C GLU A 348 -3.93 -27.06 4.67
N ILE A 349 -3.90 -25.72 4.68
CA ILE A 349 -5.13 -24.91 4.72
C ILE A 349 -5.75 -24.65 3.35
N HIS A 350 -5.02 -24.95 2.26
CA HIS A 350 -5.48 -24.68 0.89
C HIS A 350 -6.83 -25.36 0.57
N PRO A 351 -7.05 -26.66 0.85
CA PRO A 351 -8.33 -27.31 0.54
C PRO A 351 -9.52 -26.68 1.27
N SER A 352 -9.32 -26.24 2.52
CA SER A 352 -10.36 -25.58 3.32
C SER A 352 -10.71 -24.20 2.78
N LEU A 353 -9.71 -23.43 2.34
CA LEU A 353 -9.91 -22.12 1.70
C LEU A 353 -10.67 -22.24 0.37
N VAL A 354 -10.28 -23.19 -0.49
CA VAL A 354 -10.98 -23.44 -1.76
C VAL A 354 -12.44 -23.84 -1.49
N SER A 355 -12.67 -24.71 -0.51
CA SER A 355 -14.02 -25.14 -0.14
C SER A 355 -14.88 -23.97 0.35
N ARG A 356 -14.33 -23.09 1.20
CA ARG A 356 -15.02 -21.88 1.66
C ARG A 356 -15.38 -20.95 0.50
N LEU A 357 -14.45 -20.72 -0.42
CA LEU A 357 -14.71 -19.86 -1.58
C LEU A 357 -15.76 -20.47 -2.52
N LYS A 358 -15.78 -21.80 -2.70
CA LYS A 358 -16.83 -22.49 -3.47
C LYS A 358 -18.21 -22.37 -2.81
N ILE A 359 -18.29 -22.52 -1.49
CA ILE A 359 -19.54 -22.30 -0.73
C ILE A 359 -20.05 -20.88 -0.97
N MET A 360 -19.18 -19.88 -0.82
CA MET A 360 -19.52 -18.47 -1.04
C MET A 360 -20.01 -18.18 -2.47
N ALA A 361 -19.63 -19.02 -3.44
CA ALA A 361 -20.01 -18.89 -4.84
C ALA A 361 -21.18 -19.80 -5.25
N GLY A 362 -21.74 -20.60 -4.33
CA GLY A 362 -22.80 -21.57 -4.63
C GLY A 362 -22.34 -22.74 -5.50
N LEU A 363 -21.08 -23.16 -5.39
CA LEU A 363 -20.44 -24.17 -6.25
C LEU A 363 -20.28 -25.54 -5.56
N ASP A 364 -20.16 -26.60 -6.36
CA ASP A 364 -19.97 -27.97 -5.85
C ASP A 364 -18.56 -28.16 -5.27
N ILE A 365 -18.49 -28.38 -3.96
CA ILE A 365 -17.26 -28.58 -3.18
C ILE A 365 -16.62 -29.95 -3.46
N SER A 366 -17.44 -30.94 -3.83
CA SER A 366 -17.01 -32.31 -4.08
C SER A 366 -16.31 -32.46 -5.42
N GLU A 367 -16.72 -31.67 -6.43
CA GLU A 367 -16.09 -31.67 -7.74
C GLU A 367 -14.81 -30.80 -7.74
N ARG A 368 -13.67 -31.43 -8.01
CA ARG A 368 -12.33 -30.80 -8.01
C ARG A 368 -11.52 -31.04 -9.28
N ARG A 369 -12.09 -31.79 -10.23
CA ARG A 369 -11.44 -32.27 -11.46
C ARG A 369 -11.84 -31.45 -12.68
N MET A 370 -12.91 -30.67 -12.57
CA MET A 370 -13.42 -29.80 -13.62
C MET A 370 -13.30 -28.33 -13.20
N PRO A 371 -13.05 -27.40 -14.14
CA PRO A 371 -13.16 -25.98 -13.87
C PRO A 371 -14.57 -25.61 -13.42
N GLN A 372 -14.68 -24.63 -12.51
CA GLN A 372 -15.95 -24.10 -12.05
C GLN A 372 -15.91 -22.57 -12.01
N ASP A 373 -16.97 -21.93 -12.48
CA ASP A 373 -17.13 -20.48 -12.51
C ASP A 373 -18.34 -20.09 -11.66
N GLY A 374 -18.21 -19.04 -10.86
CA GLY A 374 -19.26 -18.56 -9.98
C GLY A 374 -19.18 -17.06 -9.72
N ARG A 375 -20.08 -16.56 -8.89
CA ARG A 375 -20.08 -15.17 -8.43
C ARG A 375 -20.25 -15.15 -6.92
N ILE A 376 -19.52 -14.25 -6.26
CA ILE A 376 -19.62 -14.00 -4.83
C ILE A 376 -19.95 -12.52 -4.68
N GLN A 377 -20.99 -12.18 -3.92
CA GLN A 377 -21.29 -10.79 -3.58
C GLN A 377 -20.88 -10.52 -2.13
N VAL A 378 -20.03 -9.52 -1.92
CA VAL A 378 -19.56 -9.13 -0.60
C VAL A 378 -19.84 -7.66 -0.34
N ARG A 379 -20.19 -7.32 0.90
CA ARG A 379 -20.36 -5.93 1.32
C ARG A 379 -19.19 -5.51 2.20
N THR A 380 -18.54 -4.40 1.86
CA THR A 380 -17.41 -3.82 2.60
C THR A 380 -17.51 -2.30 2.59
N ASP A 381 -17.18 -1.63 3.70
CA ASP A 381 -17.16 -0.16 3.81
C ASP A 381 -18.46 0.52 3.28
N GLY A 382 -19.62 -0.11 3.52
CA GLY A 382 -20.93 0.38 3.09
C GLY A 382 -21.30 0.15 1.61
N ARG A 383 -20.41 -0.44 0.82
CA ARG A 383 -20.62 -0.72 -0.62
C ARG A 383 -20.59 -2.21 -0.95
N THR A 384 -21.27 -2.58 -2.03
CA THR A 384 -21.29 -3.96 -2.56
C THR A 384 -20.20 -4.13 -3.61
N VAL A 385 -19.40 -5.18 -3.47
CA VAL A 385 -18.36 -5.59 -4.40
C VAL A 385 -18.70 -6.98 -4.92
N ASP A 386 -18.75 -7.13 -6.24
CA ASP A 386 -18.96 -8.42 -6.88
C ASP A 386 -17.59 -9.06 -7.15
N LEU A 387 -17.42 -10.33 -6.79
CA LEU A 387 -16.22 -11.11 -7.10
C LEU A 387 -16.61 -12.21 -8.09
N ARG A 388 -15.96 -12.24 -9.24
CA ARG A 388 -16.10 -13.37 -10.17
C ARG A 388 -15.13 -14.46 -9.76
N PHE A 389 -15.68 -15.61 -9.38
CA PHE A 389 -14.93 -16.80 -9.00
C PHE A 389 -14.61 -17.64 -10.25
N GLY A 390 -13.38 -18.09 -10.38
CA GLY A 390 -13.00 -19.16 -11.30
C GLY A 390 -12.01 -20.12 -10.64
N SER A 391 -12.29 -21.42 -10.70
CA SER A 391 -11.36 -22.48 -10.30
C SER A 391 -10.92 -23.32 -11.49
N MET A 392 -9.68 -23.80 -11.43
CA MET A 392 -9.16 -24.78 -12.38
C MET A 392 -8.36 -25.87 -11.64
N PRO A 393 -8.46 -27.15 -12.04
CA PRO A 393 -7.63 -28.21 -11.49
C PRO A 393 -6.15 -27.97 -11.84
N SER A 394 -5.26 -28.22 -10.88
CA SER A 394 -3.80 -28.21 -11.07
C SER A 394 -3.16 -29.40 -10.35
N ILE A 395 -1.88 -29.66 -10.63
CA ILE A 395 -1.11 -30.82 -10.12
C ILE A 395 -1.11 -30.89 -8.59
N HIS A 396 -1.15 -29.74 -7.92
CA HIS A 396 -1.04 -29.63 -6.45
C HIS A 396 -2.35 -29.25 -5.76
N GLY A 397 -3.48 -29.30 -6.47
CA GLY A 397 -4.78 -28.85 -5.99
C GLY A 397 -5.40 -27.80 -6.92
N GLU A 398 -6.59 -27.32 -6.61
CA GLU A 398 -7.28 -26.33 -7.43
C GLU A 398 -6.62 -24.95 -7.32
N LYS A 399 -6.35 -24.33 -8.46
CA LYS A 399 -6.02 -22.91 -8.54
C LYS A 399 -7.32 -22.13 -8.59
N VAL A 400 -7.48 -21.17 -7.68
CA VAL A 400 -8.65 -20.28 -7.64
C VAL A 400 -8.22 -18.86 -7.97
N VAL A 401 -9.02 -18.16 -8.76
CA VAL A 401 -8.86 -16.74 -9.05
C VAL A 401 -10.19 -16.04 -8.76
N LEU A 402 -10.12 -14.95 -7.99
CA LEU A 402 -11.25 -14.06 -7.77
C LEU A 402 -10.95 -12.75 -8.48
N ARG A 403 -11.77 -12.35 -9.44
CA ARG A 403 -11.70 -11.03 -10.05
C ARG A 403 -12.60 -10.06 -9.30
N VAL A 404 -12.03 -8.97 -8.81
CA VAL A 404 -12.73 -7.94 -8.05
C VAL A 404 -13.43 -6.97 -9.02
N LEU A 405 -14.76 -6.94 -8.97
CA LEU A 405 -15.62 -6.05 -9.74
C LEU A 405 -16.30 -5.07 -8.79
N ASP A 406 -15.63 -3.95 -8.54
CA ASP A 406 -16.12 -2.88 -7.68
C ASP A 406 -16.93 -1.86 -8.49
N LYS A 407 -18.27 -1.98 -8.42
CA LYS A 407 -19.21 -1.11 -9.14
C LYS A 407 -19.07 0.36 -8.76
N SER A 408 -18.77 0.65 -7.48
CA SER A 408 -18.70 2.02 -6.96
C SER A 408 -17.50 2.81 -7.47
N ASN A 409 -16.46 2.11 -7.93
CA ASN A 409 -15.24 2.70 -8.48
C ASN A 409 -15.22 2.77 -10.01
N ALA A 410 -16.31 2.37 -10.68
CA ALA A 410 -16.41 2.50 -12.13
C ALA A 410 -16.45 4.00 -12.51
N ILE A 411 -15.38 4.51 -13.09
CA ILE A 411 -15.36 5.85 -13.67
C ILE A 411 -16.22 5.81 -14.95
N LEU A 412 -17.46 6.29 -14.84
CA LEU A 412 -18.41 6.41 -15.96
C LEU A 412 -18.46 7.81 -16.58
N ASP A 413 -17.68 8.73 -16.05
CA ASP A 413 -17.57 10.08 -16.58
C ASP A 413 -16.37 10.16 -17.53
N LEU A 414 -16.66 10.32 -18.82
CA LEU A 414 -15.66 10.44 -19.89
C LEU A 414 -14.64 11.58 -19.61
N ASN A 415 -15.05 12.64 -18.89
CA ASN A 415 -14.17 13.76 -18.54
C ASN A 415 -13.12 13.39 -17.48
N LYS A 416 -13.36 12.34 -16.69
CA LYS A 416 -12.49 11.89 -15.60
C LYS A 416 -11.51 10.80 -16.00
N LEU A 417 -11.59 10.31 -17.24
CA LEU A 417 -10.73 9.21 -17.73
C LEU A 417 -9.27 9.64 -17.97
N GLY A 418 -8.99 10.94 -18.03
CA GLY A 418 -7.61 11.45 -18.21
C GLY A 418 -7.22 11.74 -19.65
N PHE A 419 -8.20 11.93 -20.54
CA PHE A 419 -7.94 12.46 -21.89
C PHE A 419 -7.27 13.84 -21.82
N LYS A 420 -6.40 14.12 -22.79
CA LYS A 420 -6.00 15.49 -23.10
C LYS A 420 -7.21 16.23 -23.68
N ASN A 421 -7.50 17.45 -23.22
CA ASN A 421 -8.72 18.19 -23.58
C ASN A 421 -8.99 18.22 -25.09
N VAL A 422 -7.98 18.49 -25.90
CA VAL A 422 -8.11 18.53 -27.37
C VAL A 422 -8.58 17.18 -27.93
N ILE A 423 -8.02 16.07 -27.45
CA ILE A 423 -8.40 14.72 -27.87
C ILE A 423 -9.80 14.36 -27.36
N LEU A 424 -10.12 14.75 -26.13
CA LEU A 424 -11.45 14.55 -25.55
C LEU A 424 -12.54 15.24 -26.38
N ASP A 425 -12.31 16.49 -26.77
CA ASP A 425 -13.28 17.27 -27.54
C ASP A 425 -13.48 16.68 -28.95
N GLN A 426 -12.39 16.20 -29.57
CA GLN A 426 -12.47 15.46 -30.84
C GLN A 426 -13.25 14.15 -30.68
N PHE A 427 -12.97 13.37 -29.64
CA PHE A 427 -13.66 12.11 -29.39
C PHE A 427 -15.16 12.33 -29.14
N LYS A 428 -15.52 13.34 -28.34
CA LYS A 428 -16.91 13.75 -28.11
C LYS A 428 -17.60 14.23 -29.40
N SER A 429 -16.88 14.90 -30.28
CA SER A 429 -17.42 15.33 -31.59
C SER A 429 -17.80 14.13 -32.45
N ILE A 430 -16.94 13.11 -32.48
CA ILE A 430 -17.17 11.86 -33.22
C ILE A 430 -18.32 11.04 -32.60
N LEU A 431 -18.38 10.94 -31.27
CA LEU A 431 -19.45 10.25 -30.55
C LEU A 431 -20.85 10.85 -30.79
N ARG A 432 -20.94 12.15 -31.13
CA ARG A 432 -22.21 12.83 -31.41
C ARG A 432 -22.70 12.65 -32.85
N LYS A 433 -21.95 11.97 -33.70
CA LYS A 433 -22.40 11.66 -35.07
C LYS A 433 -23.64 10.76 -35.02
N PRO A 434 -24.58 10.92 -35.97
CA PRO A 434 -25.83 10.14 -35.98
C PRO A 434 -25.57 8.65 -36.24
N HIS A 435 -24.59 8.33 -37.08
CA HIS A 435 -24.24 6.97 -37.45
C HIS A 435 -22.75 6.85 -37.78
N GLY A 436 -22.25 5.62 -37.79
CA GLY A 436 -20.86 5.30 -38.09
C GLY A 436 -20.22 4.38 -37.05
N LEU A 437 -19.07 3.82 -37.39
CA LEU A 437 -18.31 2.89 -36.56
C LEU A 437 -17.21 3.62 -35.79
N ILE A 438 -17.13 3.40 -34.49
CA ILE A 438 -16.05 3.91 -33.63
C ILE A 438 -15.39 2.71 -32.94
N LEU A 439 -14.07 2.63 -33.05
CA LEU A 439 -13.30 1.51 -32.50
C LEU A 439 -12.43 1.97 -31.33
N VAL A 440 -12.57 1.31 -30.19
CA VAL A 440 -11.70 1.46 -29.03
C VAL A 440 -10.69 0.31 -29.00
N CYS A 441 -9.42 0.65 -29.02
CA CYS A 441 -8.32 -0.27 -29.28
C CYS A 441 -7.37 -0.38 -28.10
N GLY A 442 -6.85 -1.58 -27.86
CA GLY A 442 -5.82 -1.83 -26.87
C GLY A 442 -5.81 -3.26 -26.37
N PRO A 443 -4.76 -3.69 -25.64
CA PRO A 443 -4.67 -5.03 -25.08
C PRO A 443 -5.69 -5.25 -23.96
N THR A 444 -5.72 -6.47 -23.43
CA THR A 444 -6.50 -6.78 -22.22
C THR A 444 -6.05 -5.89 -21.06
N GLY A 445 -7.01 -5.35 -20.32
CA GLY A 445 -6.74 -4.49 -19.16
C GLY A 445 -6.29 -3.07 -19.50
N SER A 446 -6.40 -2.62 -20.76
CA SER A 446 -6.14 -1.22 -21.13
C SER A 446 -7.27 -0.25 -20.78
N GLY A 447 -8.41 -0.74 -20.27
CA GLY A 447 -9.57 0.05 -19.87
C GLY A 447 -10.64 0.27 -20.96
N LYS A 448 -10.66 -0.55 -22.03
CA LYS A 448 -11.56 -0.37 -23.19
C LYS A 448 -13.03 -0.30 -22.78
N THR A 449 -13.48 -1.26 -21.97
CA THR A 449 -14.86 -1.31 -21.47
C THR A 449 -15.21 -0.06 -20.68
N THR A 450 -14.30 0.44 -19.84
CA THR A 450 -14.49 1.68 -19.08
C THR A 450 -14.71 2.89 -19.99
N THR A 451 -13.91 3.02 -21.05
CA THR A 451 -14.08 4.09 -22.05
C THR A 451 -15.40 3.95 -22.82
N LEU A 452 -15.74 2.73 -23.25
CA LEU A 452 -16.98 2.46 -23.99
C LEU A 452 -18.22 2.72 -23.14
N TYR A 453 -18.22 2.29 -21.88
CA TYR A 453 -19.32 2.54 -20.96
C TYR A 453 -19.46 4.03 -20.61
N SER A 454 -18.34 4.75 -20.47
CA SER A 454 -18.36 6.21 -20.28
C SER A 454 -18.93 6.93 -21.50
N ALA A 455 -18.61 6.45 -22.70
CA ALA A 455 -19.17 6.97 -23.95
C ALA A 455 -20.68 6.70 -24.05
N ILE A 456 -21.13 5.48 -23.73
CA ILE A 456 -22.55 5.13 -23.67
C ILE A 456 -23.28 5.98 -22.65
N THR A 457 -22.74 6.12 -21.44
CA THR A 457 -23.34 6.93 -20.36
C THR A 457 -23.47 8.40 -20.78
N MET A 458 -22.47 8.95 -21.49
CA MET A 458 -22.54 10.31 -22.05
C MET A 458 -23.63 10.45 -23.12
N LEU A 459 -23.88 9.40 -23.91
CA LEU A 459 -24.85 9.40 -25.00
C LEU A 459 -26.25 8.99 -24.55
N ASN A 460 -26.39 8.44 -23.34
CA ASN A 460 -27.63 7.93 -22.79
C ASN A 460 -28.62 9.08 -22.60
N CYS A 461 -29.71 9.05 -23.34
CA CYS A 461 -30.84 9.94 -23.16
C CYS A 461 -32.13 9.19 -23.55
N MET A 462 -33.26 9.64 -23.00
CA MET A 462 -34.57 9.02 -23.23
C MET A 462 -35.01 8.96 -24.70
N GLU A 463 -34.41 9.77 -25.57
CA GLU A 463 -34.71 9.83 -27.00
C GLU A 463 -33.97 8.77 -27.82
N LYS A 464 -32.99 8.07 -27.22
CA LYS A 464 -32.15 7.09 -27.91
C LYS A 464 -32.29 5.71 -27.32
N ASN A 465 -32.51 4.72 -28.19
CA ASN A 465 -32.47 3.32 -27.82
C ASN A 465 -31.05 2.77 -27.91
N VAL A 466 -30.49 2.37 -26.77
CA VAL A 466 -29.13 1.85 -26.66
C VAL A 466 -29.15 0.35 -26.36
N ILE A 467 -28.50 -0.43 -27.22
CA ILE A 467 -28.36 -1.89 -27.07
C ILE A 467 -26.89 -2.28 -27.01
N THR A 468 -26.51 -3.07 -26.00
CA THR A 468 -25.16 -3.64 -25.89
C THR A 468 -25.18 -5.16 -26.06
N ILE A 469 -24.08 -5.70 -26.60
CA ILE A 469 -23.83 -7.13 -26.80
C ILE A 469 -22.43 -7.43 -26.26
N GLU A 470 -22.31 -8.23 -25.21
CA GLU A 470 -21.09 -8.31 -24.38
C GLU A 470 -20.72 -9.74 -23.94
N ASP A 471 -19.44 -9.96 -23.64
CA ASP A 471 -18.88 -11.28 -23.26
C ASP A 471 -17.86 -11.17 -22.09
N PRO A 472 -18.31 -11.20 -20.82
CA PRO A 472 -19.68 -11.00 -20.35
C PRO A 472 -20.02 -9.52 -20.17
N VAL A 473 -21.22 -9.23 -19.64
CA VAL A 473 -21.52 -7.90 -19.09
C VAL A 473 -20.71 -7.71 -17.80
N GLU A 474 -19.83 -6.70 -17.77
CA GLU A 474 -18.92 -6.46 -16.64
C GLU A 474 -19.65 -5.89 -15.41
N TYR A 475 -20.55 -4.93 -15.63
CA TYR A 475 -21.48 -4.42 -14.64
C TYR A 475 -22.69 -3.79 -15.32
N GLN A 476 -23.76 -3.63 -14.55
CA GLN A 476 -25.04 -3.12 -15.05
C GLN A 476 -24.99 -1.60 -15.16
N LEU A 477 -25.37 -1.08 -16.32
CA LEU A 477 -25.61 0.33 -16.60
C LEU A 477 -27.09 0.62 -16.45
N ASP A 478 -27.42 1.71 -15.76
CA ASP A 478 -28.80 2.15 -15.60
C ASP A 478 -29.36 2.61 -16.96
N ASP A 479 -30.63 2.26 -17.21
CA ASP A 479 -31.38 2.63 -18.41
C ASP A 479 -30.77 2.16 -19.75
N ILE A 480 -29.92 1.14 -19.75
CA ILE A 480 -29.32 0.54 -20.96
C ILE A 480 -29.75 -0.93 -21.11
N ASN A 481 -30.13 -1.32 -22.33
CA ASN A 481 -30.42 -2.72 -22.64
C ASN A 481 -29.11 -3.50 -22.89
N GLN A 482 -28.58 -4.12 -21.84
CA GLN A 482 -27.35 -4.91 -21.93
C GLN A 482 -27.59 -6.39 -22.13
N ASN A 483 -26.95 -6.96 -23.14
CA ASN A 483 -27.15 -8.35 -23.52
C ASN A 483 -25.84 -9.13 -23.49
N GLN A 484 -25.85 -10.26 -22.77
CA GLN A 484 -24.68 -11.13 -22.67
C GLN A 484 -24.76 -12.27 -23.69
N ILE A 485 -23.62 -12.57 -24.34
CA ILE A 485 -23.51 -13.74 -25.22
C ILE A 485 -23.71 -15.04 -24.43
N LYS A 486 -24.21 -16.07 -25.13
CA LYS A 486 -24.38 -17.43 -24.60
C LYS A 486 -24.01 -18.45 -25.66
N ASP A 487 -22.70 -18.68 -25.83
CA ASP A 487 -22.19 -19.60 -26.85
C ASP A 487 -22.69 -21.03 -26.68
N SER A 488 -22.98 -21.47 -25.45
CA SER A 488 -23.51 -22.81 -25.15
C SER A 488 -24.85 -23.12 -25.84
N ILE A 489 -25.62 -22.09 -26.21
CA ILE A 489 -26.88 -22.20 -26.95
C ILE A 489 -26.79 -21.58 -28.35
N GLY A 490 -25.57 -21.30 -28.83
CA GLY A 490 -25.31 -20.71 -30.14
C GLY A 490 -25.77 -19.26 -30.27
N LEU A 491 -25.77 -18.50 -29.17
CA LEU A 491 -26.11 -17.08 -29.14
C LEU A 491 -24.81 -16.24 -29.08
N ASN A 492 -24.13 -16.14 -30.22
CA ASN A 492 -22.85 -15.43 -30.39
C ASN A 492 -23.04 -13.96 -30.84
N PHE A 493 -21.94 -13.20 -30.93
CA PHE A 493 -21.95 -11.77 -31.34
C PHE A 493 -22.69 -11.51 -32.66
N ALA A 494 -22.32 -12.21 -33.74
CA ALA A 494 -22.91 -12.01 -35.06
C ALA A 494 -24.44 -12.25 -35.07
N LYS A 495 -24.89 -13.32 -34.41
CA LYS A 495 -26.32 -13.64 -34.31
C LYS A 495 -27.05 -12.58 -33.48
N PHE A 496 -26.51 -12.20 -32.33
CA PHE A 496 -27.12 -11.19 -31.47
C PHE A 496 -27.23 -9.85 -32.20
N LEU A 497 -26.17 -9.43 -32.90
CA LEU A 497 -26.12 -8.18 -33.63
C LEU A 497 -27.18 -8.12 -34.75
N LYS A 498 -27.37 -9.21 -35.51
CA LYS A 498 -28.46 -9.32 -36.51
C LYS A 498 -29.86 -9.19 -35.89
N HIS A 499 -30.04 -9.60 -34.64
CA HIS A 499 -31.31 -9.44 -33.92
C HIS A 499 -31.46 -8.04 -33.34
N ALA A 500 -30.39 -7.45 -32.80
CA ALA A 500 -30.37 -6.09 -32.28
C ALA A 500 -30.82 -5.07 -33.33
N LEU A 501 -30.44 -5.24 -34.60
CA LEU A 501 -30.89 -4.39 -35.71
C LEU A 501 -32.41 -4.40 -35.97
N ARG A 502 -33.14 -5.35 -35.39
CA ARG A 502 -34.62 -5.42 -35.44
C ARG A 502 -35.28 -4.94 -34.15
N GLN A 503 -34.52 -4.33 -33.27
CA GLN A 503 -35.00 -3.78 -32.00
C GLN A 503 -35.06 -2.25 -32.02
N ASP A 504 -35.02 -1.65 -33.22
CA ASP A 504 -35.03 -0.19 -33.42
C ASP A 504 -33.95 0.56 -32.61
N PRO A 505 -32.65 0.13 -32.66
CA PRO A 505 -31.60 0.81 -31.91
C PRO A 505 -31.14 2.09 -32.61
N ASP A 506 -30.72 3.09 -31.83
CA ASP A 506 -29.95 4.24 -32.33
C ASP A 506 -28.45 3.99 -32.16
N ILE A 507 -28.07 3.38 -31.03
CA ILE A 507 -26.68 3.12 -30.65
C ILE A 507 -26.52 1.64 -30.34
N ILE A 508 -25.51 1.01 -30.93
CA ILE A 508 -25.17 -0.39 -30.70
C ILE A 508 -23.75 -0.51 -30.18
N LEU A 509 -23.57 -1.11 -29.00
CA LEU A 509 -22.27 -1.49 -28.47
C LEU A 509 -22.02 -2.97 -28.73
N VAL A 510 -21.02 -3.29 -29.54
CA VAL A 510 -20.52 -4.66 -29.74
C VAL A 510 -19.23 -4.81 -28.93
N GLY A 511 -19.25 -5.60 -27.87
CA GLY A 511 -18.16 -5.73 -26.90
C GLY A 511 -16.78 -5.87 -27.54
N GLU A 512 -16.68 -6.69 -28.57
CA GLU A 512 -15.50 -6.77 -29.44
C GLU A 512 -15.80 -7.38 -30.80
N ILE A 513 -14.99 -7.05 -31.80
CA ILE A 513 -14.99 -7.68 -33.12
C ILE A 513 -13.83 -8.68 -33.18
N ARG A 514 -14.15 -9.98 -33.17
CA ARG A 514 -13.13 -11.06 -33.26
C ARG A 514 -13.02 -11.68 -34.66
N ASP A 515 -14.09 -11.61 -35.44
CA ASP A 515 -14.24 -12.29 -36.72
C ASP A 515 -14.84 -11.39 -37.81
N ARG A 516 -14.69 -11.84 -39.06
CA ARG A 516 -15.17 -11.16 -40.26
C ARG A 516 -16.68 -10.94 -40.25
N GLU A 517 -17.45 -11.96 -39.84
CA GLU A 517 -18.91 -11.89 -39.89
C GLU A 517 -19.43 -10.77 -38.99
N THR A 518 -18.93 -10.71 -37.75
CA THR A 518 -19.28 -9.65 -36.79
C THR A 518 -18.84 -8.27 -37.31
N ALA A 519 -17.65 -8.17 -37.91
CA ALA A 519 -17.15 -6.93 -38.50
C ALA A 519 -18.04 -6.42 -39.64
N GLU A 520 -18.42 -7.30 -40.57
CA GLU A 520 -19.29 -6.95 -41.71
C GLU A 520 -20.65 -6.45 -41.23
N ILE A 521 -21.29 -7.14 -40.27
CA ILE A 521 -22.59 -6.72 -39.75
C ILE A 521 -22.49 -5.38 -39.01
N ALA A 522 -21.44 -5.16 -38.21
CA ALA A 522 -21.21 -3.90 -37.51
C ALA A 522 -21.03 -2.72 -38.48
N ILE A 523 -20.30 -2.95 -39.57
CA ILE A 523 -20.12 -1.95 -40.62
C ILE A 523 -21.43 -1.69 -41.38
N GLN A 524 -22.17 -2.74 -41.74
CA GLN A 524 -23.48 -2.57 -42.38
C GLN A 524 -24.44 -1.78 -41.49
N ALA A 525 -24.51 -2.09 -40.19
CA ALA A 525 -25.29 -1.33 -39.21
C ALA A 525 -24.89 0.16 -39.21
N SER A 526 -23.58 0.44 -39.25
CA SER A 526 -23.03 1.80 -39.28
C SER A 526 -23.43 2.58 -40.54
N LEU A 527 -23.55 1.89 -41.67
CA LEU A 527 -23.96 2.47 -42.95
C LEU A 527 -25.48 2.63 -43.06
N THR A 528 -26.26 1.87 -42.30
CA THR A 528 -27.74 1.93 -42.28
C THR A 528 -28.31 2.87 -41.23
N GLY A 529 -27.50 3.79 -40.69
CA GLY A 529 -27.98 4.86 -39.81
C GLY A 529 -27.78 4.62 -38.32
N HIS A 530 -27.00 3.61 -37.91
CA HIS A 530 -26.72 3.33 -36.49
C HIS A 530 -25.35 3.85 -36.09
N LEU A 531 -25.21 4.35 -34.86
CA LEU A 531 -23.89 4.58 -34.26
C LEU A 531 -23.41 3.27 -33.61
N VAL A 532 -22.32 2.72 -34.11
CA VAL A 532 -21.76 1.46 -33.61
C VAL A 532 -20.47 1.70 -32.87
N LEU A 533 -20.43 1.29 -31.61
CA LEU A 533 -19.24 1.30 -30.77
C LEU A 533 -18.72 -0.12 -30.66
N SER A 534 -17.42 -0.32 -30.85
CA SER A 534 -16.83 -1.64 -30.63
C SER A 534 -15.37 -1.57 -30.20
N SER A 535 -14.78 -2.73 -29.92
CA SER A 535 -13.40 -2.85 -29.50
C SER A 535 -12.59 -3.85 -30.33
N LEU A 536 -11.29 -3.56 -30.45
CA LEU A 536 -10.28 -4.43 -31.07
C LEU A 536 -9.03 -4.55 -30.18
N HIS A 537 -8.36 -5.70 -30.24
CA HIS A 537 -7.08 -5.92 -29.55
C HIS A 537 -5.90 -5.55 -30.45
N THR A 538 -5.78 -4.27 -30.78
CA THR A 538 -4.64 -3.72 -31.54
C THR A 538 -3.77 -2.81 -30.67
N ASN A 539 -2.50 -2.66 -31.06
CA ASN A 539 -1.54 -1.93 -30.26
C ASN A 539 -1.69 -0.40 -30.39
N ASP A 540 -2.07 0.07 -31.56
CA ASP A 540 -2.23 1.48 -31.90
C ASP A 540 -3.51 1.69 -32.73
N SER A 541 -3.89 2.94 -32.94
CA SER A 541 -5.11 3.30 -33.68
C SER A 541 -5.04 2.90 -35.16
N PRO A 542 -3.90 3.06 -35.86
CA PRO A 542 -3.75 2.67 -37.26
C PRO A 542 -3.91 1.17 -37.50
N SER A 543 -3.37 0.35 -36.60
CA SER A 543 -3.45 -1.11 -36.70
C SER A 543 -4.89 -1.61 -36.63
N ALA A 544 -5.84 -0.84 -36.10
CA ALA A 544 -7.25 -1.18 -36.15
C ALA A 544 -7.80 -1.28 -37.58
N ILE A 545 -7.38 -0.34 -38.45
CA ILE A 545 -7.77 -0.32 -39.87
C ILE A 545 -7.16 -1.53 -40.58
N THR A 546 -5.86 -1.75 -40.39
CA THR A 546 -5.16 -2.93 -40.92
C THR A 546 -5.80 -4.23 -40.44
N ARG A 547 -6.25 -4.29 -39.18
CA ARG A 547 -6.90 -5.48 -38.62
C ARG A 547 -8.24 -5.80 -39.27
N LEU A 548 -9.05 -4.79 -39.60
CA LEU A 548 -10.28 -4.99 -40.36
C LEU A 548 -9.98 -5.52 -41.78
N LEU A 549 -8.95 -4.99 -42.43
CA LEU A 549 -8.50 -5.46 -43.74
C LEU A 549 -8.01 -6.93 -43.68
N GLU A 550 -7.23 -7.29 -42.65
CA GLU A 550 -6.78 -8.66 -42.41
C GLU A 550 -7.94 -9.64 -42.15
N MET A 551 -9.03 -9.18 -41.53
CA MET A 551 -10.26 -9.97 -41.38
C MET A 551 -11.01 -10.17 -42.70
N GLY A 552 -10.62 -9.46 -43.77
CA GLY A 552 -11.25 -9.55 -45.09
C GLY A 552 -12.42 -8.60 -45.27
N VAL A 553 -12.47 -7.50 -44.51
CA VAL A 553 -13.40 -6.41 -44.75
C VAL A 553 -12.90 -5.56 -45.93
N GLU A 554 -13.78 -5.26 -46.87
CA GLU A 554 -13.44 -4.48 -48.06
C GLU A 554 -13.06 -3.02 -47.72
N PRO A 555 -12.00 -2.45 -48.33
CA PRO A 555 -11.52 -1.10 -48.00
C PRO A 555 -12.59 -0.01 -48.12
N TYR A 556 -13.45 -0.07 -49.14
CA TYR A 556 -14.51 0.92 -49.35
C TYR A 556 -15.57 0.92 -48.25
N LEU A 557 -15.81 -0.24 -47.61
CA LEU A 557 -16.73 -0.34 -46.48
C LEU A 557 -16.13 0.34 -45.26
N ILE A 558 -14.83 0.12 -45.02
CA ILE A 558 -14.11 0.75 -43.91
C ILE A 558 -14.08 2.27 -44.09
N SER A 559 -13.70 2.76 -45.27
CA SER A 559 -13.60 4.20 -45.55
C SER A 559 -14.94 4.92 -45.40
N SER A 560 -16.05 4.23 -45.69
CA SER A 560 -17.40 4.83 -45.63
C SER A 560 -18.02 4.76 -44.24
N ALA A 561 -17.71 3.74 -43.45
CA ALA A 561 -18.37 3.49 -42.17
C ALA A 561 -17.59 3.99 -40.95
N LEU A 562 -16.26 3.92 -40.97
CA LEU A 562 -15.42 4.23 -39.81
C LEU A 562 -15.38 5.75 -39.56
N LEU A 563 -15.64 6.18 -38.34
CA LEU A 563 -15.51 7.59 -37.93
C LEU A 563 -14.15 7.87 -37.27
N GLY A 564 -13.60 6.87 -36.58
CA GLY A 564 -12.30 6.98 -35.95
C GLY A 564 -11.94 5.78 -35.09
N CYS A 565 -10.64 5.65 -34.82
CA CYS A 565 -10.05 4.64 -33.95
C CYS A 565 -9.38 5.32 -32.75
N GLN A 566 -9.64 4.83 -31.56
CA GLN A 566 -9.11 5.36 -30.31
C GLN A 566 -8.24 4.27 -29.66
N ALA A 567 -6.91 4.39 -29.69
CA ALA A 567 -6.04 3.45 -28.98
C ALA A 567 -5.71 3.93 -27.56
N GLN A 568 -5.83 3.04 -26.58
CA GLN A 568 -5.59 3.37 -25.18
C GLN A 568 -4.61 2.42 -24.47
N ARG A 569 -3.98 2.96 -23.43
CA ARG A 569 -3.17 2.23 -22.45
C ARG A 569 -3.40 2.78 -21.06
N LEU A 570 -3.24 1.94 -20.05
CA LEU A 570 -3.14 2.38 -18.66
C LEU A 570 -1.67 2.43 -18.26
N VAL A 571 -1.26 3.59 -17.75
CA VAL A 571 0.07 3.86 -17.22
C VAL A 571 -0.03 3.92 -15.71
N ARG A 572 0.97 3.40 -15.00
CA ARG A 572 1.05 3.59 -13.55
C ARG A 572 1.48 5.00 -13.18
N THR A 573 0.88 5.54 -12.13
CA THR A 573 1.21 6.84 -11.55
C THR A 573 2.33 6.69 -10.52
N ILE A 574 3.29 7.63 -10.49
CA ILE A 574 4.33 7.65 -9.46
C ILE A 574 3.68 7.77 -8.09
N CYS A 575 4.11 6.94 -7.14
CA CYS A 575 3.60 6.96 -5.77
C CYS A 575 3.88 8.33 -5.13
N PRO A 576 2.86 9.03 -4.59
CA PRO A 576 3.05 10.35 -3.99
C PRO A 576 3.94 10.31 -2.74
N ASP A 577 3.85 9.24 -1.94
CA ASP A 577 4.54 9.11 -0.66
C ASP A 577 6.07 8.93 -0.80
N CYS A 578 6.52 8.33 -1.91
CA CYS A 578 7.94 8.07 -2.16
C CYS A 578 8.48 8.72 -3.45
N LYS A 579 7.76 9.72 -3.97
CA LYS A 579 8.15 10.50 -5.15
C LYS A 579 9.47 11.22 -4.90
N THR A 580 10.45 11.01 -5.78
CA THR A 580 11.74 11.69 -5.77
C THR A 580 12.06 12.26 -7.15
N SER A 581 12.86 13.31 -7.21
CA SER A 581 13.39 13.85 -8.47
C SER A 581 14.76 13.26 -8.82
N TYR A 582 15.09 13.24 -10.11
CA TYR A 582 16.43 12.96 -10.63
C TYR A 582 16.70 13.80 -11.90
N PHE A 583 17.97 13.94 -12.26
CA PHE A 583 18.36 14.51 -13.55
C PHE A 583 18.49 13.38 -14.58
N PRO A 584 17.78 13.46 -15.72
CA PRO A 584 17.85 12.44 -16.76
C PRO A 584 19.24 12.37 -17.39
N SER A 585 19.60 11.17 -17.84
CA SER A 585 20.77 10.94 -18.69
C SER A 585 20.60 11.58 -20.07
N LYS A 586 21.70 11.76 -20.80
CA LYS A 586 21.67 12.28 -22.19
C LYS A 586 20.78 11.43 -23.11
N ALA A 587 20.76 10.11 -22.92
CA ALA A 587 19.91 9.21 -23.70
C ALA A 587 18.41 9.45 -23.41
N GLU A 588 18.05 9.67 -22.15
CA GLU A 588 16.66 10.00 -21.76
C GLU A 588 16.24 11.39 -22.29
N LEU A 589 17.14 12.38 -22.26
CA LEU A 589 16.88 13.71 -22.84
C LEU A 589 16.60 13.62 -24.35
N GLN A 590 17.44 12.89 -25.10
CA GLN A 590 17.26 12.69 -26.54
C GLN A 590 15.95 11.97 -26.86
N GLU A 591 15.57 10.95 -26.07
CA GLU A 591 14.33 10.22 -26.28
C GLU A 591 13.09 11.10 -26.03
N LEU A 592 13.17 12.03 -25.07
CA LEU A 592 12.14 13.04 -24.82
C LEU A 592 12.14 14.19 -25.84
N GLY A 593 13.08 14.21 -26.79
CA GLY A 593 13.21 15.26 -27.80
C GLY A 593 13.89 16.55 -27.30
N PHE A 594 14.63 16.48 -26.19
CA PHE A 594 15.40 17.59 -25.65
C PHE A 594 16.87 17.56 -26.10
N ASP A 595 17.47 18.75 -26.23
CA ASP A 595 18.91 18.88 -26.43
C ASP A 595 19.70 18.38 -25.22
N ASN A 596 20.92 17.89 -25.45
CA ASN A 596 21.79 17.32 -24.42
C ASN A 596 22.13 18.30 -23.27
N ASP A 597 22.02 19.60 -23.51
CA ASP A 597 22.31 20.66 -22.55
C ASP A 597 21.07 21.10 -21.76
N THR A 598 19.89 20.55 -22.08
CA THR A 598 18.64 20.88 -21.41
C THR A 598 18.65 20.37 -19.97
N THR A 599 18.50 21.27 -19.01
CA THR A 599 18.43 20.90 -17.59
C THR A 599 16.97 20.80 -17.15
N ILE A 600 16.41 19.59 -17.22
CA ILE A 600 15.08 19.28 -16.67
C ILE A 600 15.18 18.33 -15.48
N ARG A 601 14.20 18.37 -14.58
CA ARG A 601 14.05 17.40 -13.49
C ARG A 601 12.92 16.44 -13.83
N LEU A 602 13.22 15.15 -13.83
CA LEU A 602 12.21 14.10 -13.93
C LEU A 602 11.95 13.49 -12.56
N TYR A 603 10.87 12.71 -12.46
CA TYR A 603 10.43 12.12 -11.21
C TYR A 603 10.33 10.60 -11.30
N LYS A 604 10.54 9.92 -10.17
CA LYS A 604 10.35 8.48 -10.01
C LYS A 604 9.95 8.16 -8.57
N GLY A 605 9.36 6.99 -8.35
CA GLY A 605 9.14 6.48 -6.99
C GLY A 605 10.36 5.70 -6.50
N LYS A 606 10.76 5.89 -5.23
CA LYS A 606 11.83 5.09 -4.60
C LYS A 606 11.39 3.71 -4.13
N GLY A 607 10.08 3.49 -4.00
CA GLY A 607 9.51 2.35 -3.28
C GLY A 607 9.28 2.70 -1.80
N CYS A 608 8.13 2.30 -1.27
CA CYS A 608 7.77 2.38 0.14
C CYS A 608 6.66 1.38 0.46
N SER A 609 6.34 1.19 1.73
CA SER A 609 5.26 0.30 2.19
C SER A 609 3.91 0.63 1.57
N SER A 610 3.56 1.91 1.41
CA SER A 610 2.29 2.35 0.81
C SER A 610 2.09 1.92 -0.65
N CYS A 611 3.18 1.57 -1.35
CA CYS A 611 3.15 1.16 -2.75
C CYS A 611 3.75 -0.23 -2.97
N TYR A 612 3.88 -1.04 -1.91
CA TYR A 612 4.49 -2.37 -1.96
C TYR A 612 5.88 -2.35 -2.60
N ASP A 613 6.68 -1.32 -2.26
CA ASP A 613 8.02 -1.06 -2.78
C ASP A 613 8.12 -0.91 -4.31
N SER A 614 6.98 -0.78 -5.01
CA SER A 614 6.96 -0.68 -6.47
C SER A 614 7.34 0.71 -6.99
N GLY A 615 7.17 1.75 -6.18
CA GLY A 615 7.33 3.14 -6.59
C GLY A 615 6.11 3.72 -7.33
N PHE A 616 5.03 2.96 -7.50
CA PHE A 616 3.82 3.38 -8.20
C PHE A 616 2.56 3.16 -7.37
N LYS A 617 1.58 4.05 -7.49
CA LYS A 617 0.29 3.90 -6.81
C LYS A 617 -0.82 4.48 -7.70
N GLY A 618 -1.71 3.63 -8.17
CA GLY A 618 -2.78 3.99 -9.10
C GLY A 618 -2.33 4.01 -10.55
N ARG A 619 -3.30 4.25 -11.43
CA ARG A 619 -3.13 4.30 -12.89
C ARG A 619 -3.94 5.44 -13.51
N PHE A 620 -3.51 5.89 -14.68
CA PHE A 620 -4.28 6.80 -15.53
C PHE A 620 -4.20 6.34 -16.99
N GLY A 621 -5.16 6.77 -17.81
CA GLY A 621 -5.21 6.42 -19.22
C GLY A 621 -4.39 7.35 -20.12
N LEU A 622 -3.73 6.77 -21.12
CA LEU A 622 -3.26 7.47 -22.31
C LEU A 622 -4.19 7.13 -23.46
N TYR A 623 -4.58 8.15 -24.23
CA TYR A 623 -5.57 8.03 -25.29
C TYR A 623 -5.04 8.68 -26.55
N GLU A 624 -4.72 7.85 -27.53
CA GLU A 624 -4.49 8.25 -28.90
C GLU A 624 -5.83 8.18 -29.66
N LEU A 625 -6.09 9.16 -30.51
CA LEU A 625 -7.28 9.20 -31.37
C LEU A 625 -6.85 9.48 -32.81
N LEU A 626 -7.28 8.60 -33.69
CA LEU A 626 -7.17 8.74 -35.13
C LEU A 626 -8.58 8.95 -35.71
N PRO A 627 -9.01 10.20 -35.93
CA PRO A 627 -10.24 10.48 -36.68
C PRO A 627 -10.06 10.06 -38.14
N LEU A 628 -11.14 9.63 -38.78
CA LEU A 628 -11.12 9.36 -40.22
C LEU A 628 -11.45 10.65 -40.99
N ASP A 629 -10.43 11.26 -41.60
CA ASP A 629 -10.56 12.42 -42.49
C ASP A 629 -10.61 12.00 -43.98
N GLU A 630 -10.95 12.94 -44.87
CA GLU A 630 -11.10 12.68 -46.32
C GLU A 630 -9.79 12.18 -46.96
N GLU A 631 -8.64 12.65 -46.46
CA GLU A 631 -7.33 12.21 -46.94
C GLU A 631 -7.07 10.75 -46.54
N LEU A 632 -7.33 10.37 -45.28
CA LEU A 632 -7.18 9.00 -44.80
C LEU A 632 -8.18 8.06 -45.48
N GLN A 633 -9.41 8.52 -45.76
CA GLN A 633 -10.35 7.76 -46.59
C GLN A 633 -9.76 7.43 -47.96
N SER A 634 -9.17 8.41 -48.62
CA SER A 634 -8.52 8.24 -49.93
C SER A 634 -7.34 7.26 -49.84
N VAL A 635 -6.52 7.35 -48.80
CA VAL A 635 -5.40 6.43 -48.56
C VAL A 635 -5.89 4.98 -48.38
N ILE A 636 -6.98 4.76 -47.64
CA ILE A 636 -7.57 3.43 -47.45
C ILE A 636 -8.10 2.87 -48.78
N LEU A 637 -8.69 3.70 -49.64
CA LEU A 637 -9.22 3.27 -50.94
C LEU A 637 -8.11 2.93 -51.94
N GLU A 638 -7.06 3.75 -52.02
CA GLU A 638 -6.01 3.61 -53.03
C GLU A 638 -4.92 2.61 -52.63
N ASN A 639 -4.47 2.66 -51.37
CA ASN A 639 -3.35 1.86 -50.91
C ASN A 639 -3.48 1.50 -49.42
N PRO A 640 -4.36 0.52 -49.08
CA PRO A 640 -4.69 0.12 -47.71
C PRO A 640 -3.57 -0.67 -47.02
N ASN A 641 -2.33 -0.17 -47.05
CA ASN A 641 -1.20 -0.78 -46.37
C ASN A 641 -0.80 0.04 -45.13
N ALA A 642 -0.28 -0.65 -44.12
CA ALA A 642 0.10 -0.03 -42.85
C ALA A 642 1.15 1.09 -43.01
N THR A 643 2.03 1.00 -44.00
CA THR A 643 3.08 1.99 -44.26
C THR A 643 2.50 3.31 -44.76
N ALA A 644 1.53 3.25 -45.69
CA ALA A 644 0.84 4.42 -46.23
C ALA A 644 0.04 5.14 -45.14
N ILE A 645 -0.71 4.38 -44.33
CA ILE A 645 -1.46 4.90 -43.18
C ILE A 645 -0.52 5.57 -42.17
N LYS A 646 0.61 4.93 -41.81
CA LYS A 646 1.60 5.52 -40.89
C LYS A 646 2.24 6.80 -41.44
N LYS A 647 2.46 6.88 -42.75
CA LYS A 647 3.00 8.08 -43.41
C LYS A 647 2.02 9.25 -43.34
N HIS A 648 0.73 8.99 -43.58
CA HIS A 648 -0.36 9.97 -43.44
C HIS A 648 -0.36 10.60 -42.04
N ILE A 649 -0.35 9.74 -41.03
CA ILE A 649 -0.41 10.13 -39.62
C ILE A 649 0.78 10.99 -39.21
N SER A 650 1.97 10.64 -39.69
CA SER A 650 3.19 11.39 -39.41
C SER A 650 3.18 12.79 -40.06
N GLY A 651 2.45 12.95 -41.17
CA GLY A 651 2.32 14.24 -41.87
C GLY A 651 1.33 15.20 -41.21
N ASN A 652 0.24 14.67 -40.63
CA ASN A 652 -0.85 15.47 -40.07
C ASN A 652 -0.72 15.78 -38.57
N GLY A 653 0.45 15.50 -37.97
CA GLY A 653 0.76 15.91 -36.60
C GLY A 653 -0.07 15.19 -35.52
N HIS A 654 -0.61 14.01 -35.82
CA HIS A 654 -1.35 13.21 -34.85
C HIS A 654 -0.44 12.76 -33.71
N GLN A 655 -0.84 13.06 -32.47
CA GLN A 655 -0.07 12.67 -31.29
C GLN A 655 -0.23 11.18 -31.02
N ARG A 656 0.88 10.45 -30.97
CA ARG A 656 0.90 9.02 -30.67
C ARG A 656 0.88 8.75 -29.17
N LEU A 657 0.49 7.53 -28.78
CA LEU A 657 0.54 7.08 -27.37
C LEU A 657 1.88 7.37 -26.68
N ARG A 658 3.00 7.20 -27.40
CA ARG A 658 4.35 7.42 -26.86
C ARG A 658 4.62 8.89 -26.54
N GLU A 659 4.24 9.79 -27.45
CA GLU A 659 4.43 11.24 -27.29
C GLU A 659 3.56 11.77 -26.14
N LEU A 660 2.30 11.33 -26.08
CA LEU A 660 1.39 11.63 -24.96
C LEU A 660 1.95 11.10 -23.62
N GLY A 661 2.57 9.93 -23.62
CA GLY A 661 3.26 9.39 -22.44
C GLY A 661 4.43 10.26 -22.00
N TYR A 662 5.24 10.77 -22.93
CA TYR A 662 6.36 11.66 -22.61
C TYR A 662 5.94 13.00 -22.05
N GLU A 663 4.85 13.59 -22.54
CA GLU A 663 4.25 14.77 -21.91
C GLU A 663 3.97 14.50 -20.42
N LYS A 664 3.42 13.32 -20.09
CA LYS A 664 3.09 12.92 -18.71
C LYS A 664 4.32 12.61 -17.84
N VAL A 665 5.42 12.19 -18.46
CA VAL A 665 6.72 12.06 -17.78
C VAL A 665 7.26 13.43 -17.39
N ILE A 666 7.19 14.40 -18.30
CA ILE A 666 7.67 15.78 -18.07
C ILE A 666 6.82 16.46 -16.98
N GLU A 667 5.51 16.22 -16.96
CA GLU A 667 4.60 16.62 -15.88
C GLU A 667 4.90 15.92 -14.53
N GLY A 668 5.73 14.87 -14.53
CA GLY A 668 6.11 14.13 -13.34
C GLY A 668 5.01 13.21 -12.81
N LEU A 669 4.09 12.76 -13.65
CA LEU A 669 3.00 11.84 -13.28
C LEU A 669 3.42 10.37 -13.41
N THR A 670 4.29 10.07 -14.37
CA THR A 670 4.81 8.71 -14.61
C THR A 670 6.30 8.75 -14.95
N THR A 671 6.91 7.58 -15.21
CA THR A 671 8.34 7.45 -15.55
C THR A 671 8.55 7.03 -17.00
N ILE A 672 9.75 7.29 -17.54
CA ILE A 672 10.11 6.90 -18.91
C ILE A 672 10.02 5.38 -19.08
N GLU A 673 10.47 4.61 -18.09
CA GLU A 673 10.42 3.15 -18.12
C GLU A 673 8.99 2.64 -18.26
N GLU A 674 8.04 3.32 -17.60
CA GLU A 674 6.64 2.95 -17.65
C GLU A 674 6.02 3.26 -19.03
N VAL A 675 6.38 4.37 -19.66
CA VAL A 675 5.96 4.68 -21.04
C VAL A 675 6.55 3.67 -22.03
N ARG A 676 7.84 3.33 -21.91
CA ARG A 676 8.51 2.32 -22.75
C ARG A 676 7.87 0.94 -22.62
N ARG A 677 7.35 0.59 -21.43
CA ARG A 677 6.68 -0.69 -21.18
C ARG A 677 5.41 -0.88 -22.01
N ILE A 678 4.70 0.21 -22.32
CA ILE A 678 3.35 0.15 -22.90
C ILE A 678 3.26 0.67 -24.35
N ALA A 679 4.16 1.57 -24.74
CA ALA A 679 4.18 2.24 -26.04
C ALA A 679 5.33 1.65 -26.88
N ILE A 680 5.02 0.56 -27.60
CA ILE A 680 5.91 -0.07 -28.59
C ILE A 680 5.80 0.68 -29.90
#